data_AF-A0A3D3MPP5-F1
#
_entry.id   AF-A0A3D3MPP5-F1
#
_cell.length_a   1.000
_cell.length_b   1.000
_cell.length_c   1.000
_cell.angle_alpha   90.00
_cell.angle_beta   90.00
_cell.angle_gamma   90.00
#
_symmetry.space_group_name_H-M   'P 1'
#
loop_
_entity.id
_entity.type
_entity.pdbx_description
1 polymer ?
#
loop_
_entity_poly.entity_id
_entity_poly.type
_entity_poly.pdbx_seq_one_letter_code
_entity_poly.pdbx_strand_id
1 'polypeptide(L)'
;MTSDVTLTASSPMAGNTQAYAGRFDGGFHTLTVAYEGTTQATAPFMKVAGAVIENLKTAGTVEQKGTKEPNPQSHASGLVGSADGVTINNCEVAVAISYSVVGKNRHSGGFVGHGGGSVIKMNNCKFSGSFSAPNGNKTSGIAGLVGWAAGQGSSFTNCYVAGKYTNIQDVHPLVYTTDPITVTSSNNFYYFNGIGASTTDNKGDATAVTAEQAKSGSVTYALQHGSGAQYWSQSLPDESEPMLVFSGEKKVNKVKFVYNDVVMFTRYANAGGRITGGVPTMKDFLGSDYNDSYYYESFSFNPAFDGNSVVSQDMKVTGILNYAKFFTVNSKATWDQFCKLVNGGNSKLAAKMTADVNEAVSTMAGTSKRPYQGSFDGQGHTLTLSISTETDGTGPFAFADGATIKDLRTTGSIWTSRRYCGSIVGEVNNSLTTVSNCQSDVNIHSGYHGDATHGGIVGLANGPVSIENCAFTGNIIGDWTTNCAGILGWAGTSGNIIKNCLYTGTMNIDVTMWGQNSEPIARNSDHVTISNTYYLNAPHETSNGVKVTEEQLKNGEVASKLQGNQNESVWAFRLGEGTMLDLFSHPKNNGSEANVNYVYYSAGSWHCDYYRLTDGAAYQVSYVDFRADKITHLRSLTAGRPYTWCQPYAVTYSDDMPFKAYMLSRTTGGNAVFSQVSNGSPLYALMPYLIVMKDSRERIDYDQSAIVKSFDTSLGYVQQGDIKMMGTVKTISNDEASQLGAFTLQDDGSWRKVIKDKDNTAYIPPFRAYLTVSGLTSGAKIGSVFSDGTTTGVENIILKNNDGTTHIYDLNGIDRGTDFNSLPTGIYIRGGKKVVKR
;
A
#
# COMPACT_ATOMS: atom_id res chain seq x y z
N MET A 1 44.49 5.90 -59.06
CA MET A 1 43.65 6.38 -60.17
C MET A 1 43.32 7.83 -59.87
N THR A 2 42.98 8.63 -60.88
CA THR A 2 42.61 10.06 -60.71
C THR A 2 41.18 10.36 -61.16
N SER A 3 40.47 9.35 -61.66
CA SER A 3 39.07 9.41 -62.07
C SER A 3 38.48 8.01 -62.05
N ASP A 4 37.15 7.92 -62.11
CA ASP A 4 36.45 6.66 -62.33
C ASP A 4 36.81 6.07 -63.70
N VAL A 5 36.86 4.74 -63.79
CA VAL A 5 37.26 4.00 -65.00
C VAL A 5 36.30 2.84 -65.23
N THR A 6 35.93 2.60 -66.49
CA THR A 6 35.11 1.45 -66.89
C THR A 6 35.92 0.47 -67.72
N LEU A 7 35.93 -0.80 -67.32
CA LEU A 7 36.55 -1.92 -68.02
C LEU A 7 35.46 -2.84 -68.57
N THR A 8 35.59 -3.21 -69.84
CA THR A 8 34.67 -4.09 -70.56
C THR A 8 35.24 -5.51 -70.70
N ALA A 9 34.47 -6.44 -71.26
CA ALA A 9 34.90 -7.82 -71.46
C ALA A 9 36.17 -7.98 -72.32
N SER A 10 36.48 -7.00 -73.17
CA SER A 10 37.70 -6.96 -73.99
C SER A 10 38.90 -6.29 -73.31
N SER A 11 38.70 -5.66 -72.14
CA SER A 11 39.77 -5.00 -71.41
C SER A 11 40.72 -6.04 -70.80
N PRO A 12 42.04 -5.84 -70.84
CA PRO A 12 42.97 -6.77 -70.22
C PRO A 12 42.79 -6.79 -68.70
N MET A 13 42.87 -7.97 -68.08
CA MET A 13 42.96 -8.12 -66.64
C MET A 13 44.42 -8.01 -66.20
N ALA A 14 44.71 -7.22 -65.16
CA ALA A 14 46.04 -7.13 -64.59
C ALA A 14 46.45 -8.49 -64.02
N GLY A 15 47.68 -8.96 -64.29
CA GLY A 15 48.11 -10.27 -63.81
C GLY A 15 47.91 -11.45 -64.77
N ASN A 16 47.36 -11.23 -65.97
CA ASN A 16 47.00 -12.33 -66.89
C ASN A 16 48.22 -13.18 -67.33
N THR A 17 49.36 -12.55 -67.62
CA THR A 17 50.60 -13.24 -68.03
C THR A 17 51.59 -13.42 -66.89
N GLN A 18 51.83 -12.37 -66.11
CA GLN A 18 52.68 -12.37 -64.91
C GLN A 18 51.90 -11.74 -63.76
N ALA A 19 52.01 -12.32 -62.56
CA ALA A 19 51.31 -11.81 -61.38
C ALA A 19 51.70 -10.36 -61.08
N TYR A 20 50.70 -9.53 -60.78
CA TYR A 20 50.93 -8.15 -60.36
C TYR A 20 51.50 -8.12 -58.93
N ALA A 21 52.65 -7.47 -58.73
CA ALA A 21 53.34 -7.37 -57.44
C ALA A 21 53.52 -5.92 -56.95
N GLY A 22 52.84 -4.96 -57.59
CA GLY A 22 52.98 -3.54 -57.31
C GLY A 22 52.01 -3.02 -56.24
N ARG A 23 52.06 -1.69 -56.05
CA ARG A 23 51.07 -0.93 -55.29
C ARG A 23 50.09 -0.24 -56.23
N PHE A 24 48.81 -0.51 -56.06
CA PHE A 24 47.72 0.12 -56.78
C PHE A 24 46.88 0.96 -55.81
N ASP A 25 46.99 2.28 -55.93
CA ASP A 25 46.13 3.21 -55.22
C ASP A 25 44.99 3.64 -56.15
N GLY A 26 43.75 3.35 -55.78
CA GLY A 26 42.55 3.73 -56.51
C GLY A 26 42.13 5.19 -56.31
N GLY A 27 42.68 5.90 -55.32
CA GLY A 27 42.28 7.29 -55.01
C GLY A 27 40.78 7.44 -54.64
N PHE A 28 40.15 6.38 -54.15
CA PHE A 28 38.72 6.19 -53.89
C PHE A 28 37.80 6.28 -55.12
N HIS A 29 38.36 6.26 -56.32
CA HIS A 29 37.60 6.19 -57.56
C HIS A 29 36.98 4.82 -57.77
N THR A 30 35.94 4.79 -58.59
CA THR A 30 35.22 3.58 -58.97
C THR A 30 35.83 2.97 -60.22
N LEU A 31 36.25 1.72 -60.11
CA LEU A 31 36.54 0.83 -61.22
C LEU A 31 35.30 0.00 -61.54
N THR A 32 34.56 0.38 -62.57
CA THR A 32 33.40 -0.38 -63.05
C THR A 32 33.89 -1.48 -63.97
N VAL A 33 33.62 -2.75 -63.66
CA VAL A 33 34.03 -3.90 -64.48
C VAL A 33 32.82 -4.54 -65.14
N ALA A 34 33.01 -5.11 -66.33
CA ALA A 34 32.04 -5.95 -67.01
C ALA A 34 32.78 -7.11 -67.68
N TYR A 35 33.26 -8.05 -66.87
CA TYR A 35 34.11 -9.15 -67.34
C TYR A 35 33.33 -10.44 -67.59
N GLU A 36 33.73 -11.16 -68.63
CA GLU A 36 33.24 -12.51 -68.94
C GLU A 36 34.42 -13.48 -68.95
N GLY A 37 34.49 -14.33 -67.92
CA GLY A 37 35.60 -15.22 -67.67
C GLY A 37 35.38 -16.63 -68.23
N THR A 38 36.34 -17.12 -69.01
CA THR A 38 36.44 -18.55 -69.42
C THR A 38 37.67 -19.25 -68.84
N THR A 39 38.51 -18.52 -68.11
CA THR A 39 39.70 -18.99 -67.42
C THR A 39 39.41 -19.30 -65.95
N GLN A 40 40.35 -19.94 -65.25
CA GLN A 40 40.19 -20.30 -63.84
C GLN A 40 39.98 -19.09 -62.92
N ALA A 41 40.58 -17.93 -63.21
CA ALA A 41 40.42 -16.71 -62.44
C ALA A 41 39.87 -15.57 -63.30
N THR A 42 38.94 -14.79 -62.75
CA THR A 42 38.28 -13.67 -63.46
C THR A 42 38.05 -12.53 -62.49
N ALA A 43 38.80 -11.45 -62.65
CA ALA A 43 38.78 -10.25 -61.82
C ALA A 43 39.63 -9.15 -62.48
N PRO A 44 39.46 -7.85 -62.14
CA PRO A 44 40.33 -6.80 -62.64
C PRO A 44 41.81 -7.05 -62.34
N PHE A 45 42.14 -7.63 -61.18
CA PHE A 45 43.45 -8.20 -60.86
C PHE A 45 43.38 -9.73 -60.91
N MET A 46 43.57 -10.31 -62.09
CA MET A 46 43.47 -11.76 -62.31
C MET A 46 44.46 -12.56 -61.44
N LYS A 47 45.73 -12.13 -61.36
CA LYS A 47 46.75 -12.74 -60.49
C LYS A 47 47.61 -11.68 -59.81
N VAL A 48 47.82 -11.81 -58.51
CA VAL A 48 48.71 -10.94 -57.72
C VAL A 48 49.70 -11.75 -56.90
N ALA A 49 50.86 -11.17 -56.60
CA ALA A 49 51.88 -11.75 -55.71
C ALA A 49 52.51 -10.65 -54.85
N GLY A 50 52.23 -10.64 -53.55
CA GLY A 50 52.73 -9.61 -52.63
C GLY A 50 52.24 -8.17 -52.92
N ALA A 51 51.16 -8.00 -53.67
CA ALA A 51 50.67 -6.68 -54.07
C ALA A 51 49.99 -5.91 -52.93
N VAL A 52 49.93 -4.59 -53.06
CA VAL A 52 49.11 -3.71 -52.21
C VAL A 52 48.05 -3.06 -53.08
N ILE A 53 46.77 -3.23 -52.75
CA ILE A 53 45.65 -2.58 -53.44
C ILE A 53 44.89 -1.75 -52.41
N GLU A 54 44.71 -0.47 -52.66
CA GLU A 54 44.11 0.41 -51.67
C GLU A 54 43.24 1.51 -52.25
N ASN A 55 42.35 2.04 -51.40
CA ASN A 55 41.49 3.18 -51.70
C ASN A 55 40.74 2.98 -53.03
N LEU A 56 40.04 1.86 -53.19
CA LEU A 56 39.42 1.52 -54.48
C LEU A 56 37.98 1.06 -54.28
N LYS A 57 37.08 1.57 -55.12
CA LYS A 57 35.73 1.02 -55.25
C LYS A 57 35.66 0.21 -56.54
N THR A 58 35.10 -0.99 -56.48
CA THR A 58 34.81 -1.79 -57.69
C THR A 58 33.32 -2.06 -57.78
N ALA A 59 32.74 -1.85 -58.96
CA ALA A 59 31.32 -2.06 -59.23
C ALA A 59 31.13 -2.74 -60.59
N GLY A 60 29.90 -3.07 -60.95
CA GLY A 60 29.57 -3.68 -62.25
C GLY A 60 29.41 -5.20 -62.15
N THR A 61 29.85 -5.95 -63.16
CA THR A 61 29.58 -7.38 -63.31
C THR A 61 30.83 -8.22 -63.60
N VAL A 62 30.84 -9.42 -63.04
CA VAL A 62 31.81 -10.48 -63.38
C VAL A 62 31.03 -11.76 -63.61
N GLU A 63 30.93 -12.22 -64.85
CA GLU A 63 30.30 -13.49 -65.21
C GLU A 63 31.38 -14.57 -65.40
N GLN A 64 31.27 -15.68 -64.70
CA GLN A 64 32.11 -16.86 -64.88
C GLN A 64 31.38 -17.91 -65.74
N LYS A 65 31.79 -18.04 -67.01
CA LYS A 65 31.17 -18.92 -68.02
C LYS A 65 31.61 -20.39 -67.95
N GLY A 66 32.54 -20.72 -67.04
CA GLY A 66 33.07 -22.08 -66.83
C GLY A 66 34.54 -22.22 -67.24
N THR A 67 35.22 -23.22 -66.69
CA THR A 67 36.64 -23.53 -66.97
C THR A 67 36.75 -24.73 -67.91
N LYS A 68 37.77 -24.75 -68.78
CA LYS A 68 38.09 -25.95 -69.60
C LYS A 68 38.79 -27.07 -68.80
N GLU A 69 39.09 -26.83 -67.52
CA GLU A 69 39.88 -27.71 -66.65
C GLU A 69 39.04 -28.80 -65.94
N PRO A 70 39.61 -29.98 -65.65
CA PRO A 70 38.91 -31.10 -65.00
C PRO A 70 38.51 -30.86 -63.53
N ASN A 71 39.13 -29.87 -62.86
CA ASN A 71 38.84 -29.49 -61.47
C ASN A 71 38.08 -28.14 -61.46
N PRO A 72 36.77 -28.11 -61.16
CA PRO A 72 35.85 -27.02 -61.51
C PRO A 72 35.96 -25.74 -60.64
N GLN A 73 37.08 -25.55 -59.94
CA GLN A 73 37.36 -24.35 -59.15
C GLN A 73 37.40 -23.13 -60.07
N SER A 74 36.72 -22.05 -59.71
CA SER A 74 36.67 -20.82 -60.48
C SER A 74 36.80 -19.62 -59.57
N HIS A 75 37.95 -18.97 -59.61
CA HIS A 75 38.36 -17.90 -58.72
C HIS A 75 37.79 -16.55 -59.19
N ALA A 76 36.47 -16.50 -59.37
CA ALA A 76 35.75 -15.30 -59.74
C ALA A 76 35.66 -14.37 -58.53
N SER A 77 35.98 -13.09 -58.72
CA SER A 77 35.91 -12.11 -57.65
C SER A 77 35.70 -10.70 -58.21
N GLY A 78 35.30 -9.77 -57.34
CA GLY A 78 35.14 -8.38 -57.72
C GLY A 78 36.46 -7.61 -57.82
N LEU A 79 37.56 -8.13 -57.24
CA LEU A 79 38.84 -7.43 -57.20
C LEU A 79 40.05 -8.30 -57.61
N VAL A 80 40.32 -9.40 -56.91
CA VAL A 80 41.51 -10.24 -57.09
C VAL A 80 41.16 -11.70 -57.36
N GLY A 81 41.44 -12.20 -58.56
CA GLY A 81 41.15 -13.58 -58.93
C GLY A 81 41.96 -14.58 -58.10
N SER A 82 43.28 -14.53 -58.21
CA SER A 82 44.21 -15.37 -57.46
C SER A 82 45.31 -14.54 -56.80
N ALA A 83 45.60 -14.81 -55.53
CA ALA A 83 46.60 -14.10 -54.75
C ALA A 83 47.65 -15.05 -54.17
N ASP A 84 48.92 -14.83 -54.49
CA ASP A 84 50.08 -15.32 -53.72
C ASP A 84 50.54 -14.22 -52.77
N GLY A 85 49.66 -13.90 -51.80
CA GLY A 85 49.81 -12.80 -50.86
C GLY A 85 49.30 -11.47 -51.41
N VAL A 86 48.54 -10.74 -50.60
CA VAL A 86 48.02 -9.42 -50.95
C VAL A 86 47.66 -8.63 -49.69
N THR A 87 47.87 -7.31 -49.70
CA THR A 87 47.32 -6.38 -48.72
C THR A 87 46.27 -5.50 -49.39
N ILE A 88 45.05 -5.51 -48.87
CA ILE A 88 43.92 -4.72 -49.37
C ILE A 88 43.49 -3.73 -48.29
N ASN A 89 43.54 -2.43 -48.57
CA ASN A 89 43.21 -1.39 -47.59
C ASN A 89 42.15 -0.43 -48.13
N ASN A 90 41.11 -0.13 -47.35
CA ASN A 90 40.15 0.92 -47.65
C ASN A 90 39.45 0.70 -49.02
N CYS A 91 38.99 -0.52 -49.27
CA CYS A 91 38.37 -0.89 -50.55
C CYS A 91 36.91 -1.31 -50.38
N GLU A 92 36.06 -0.96 -51.35
CA GLU A 92 34.66 -1.38 -51.43
C GLU A 92 34.42 -2.19 -52.70
N VAL A 93 33.80 -3.37 -52.57
CA VAL A 93 33.42 -4.21 -53.71
C VAL A 93 31.90 -4.35 -53.76
N ALA A 94 31.30 -3.74 -54.77
CA ALA A 94 29.87 -3.77 -55.10
C ALA A 94 29.61 -4.50 -56.44
N VAL A 95 30.45 -5.48 -56.79
CA VAL A 95 30.37 -6.21 -58.05
C VAL A 95 29.33 -7.33 -57.96
N ALA A 96 28.49 -7.47 -59.00
CA ALA A 96 27.60 -8.60 -59.19
C ALA A 96 28.35 -9.74 -59.90
N ILE A 97 28.61 -10.82 -59.17
CA ILE A 97 29.34 -11.99 -59.63
C ILE A 97 28.33 -13.08 -59.99
N SER A 98 28.30 -13.52 -61.24
CA SER A 98 27.37 -14.55 -61.72
C SER A 98 28.11 -15.76 -62.28
N TYR A 99 27.46 -16.93 -62.22
CA TYR A 99 27.94 -18.15 -62.86
C TYR A 99 26.98 -18.57 -63.96
N SER A 100 27.50 -18.98 -65.12
CA SER A 100 26.67 -19.52 -66.20
C SER A 100 26.46 -21.04 -66.07
N VAL A 101 27.25 -21.70 -65.21
CA VAL A 101 27.19 -23.15 -64.96
C VAL A 101 27.22 -23.47 -63.46
N VAL A 102 26.55 -24.54 -63.03
CA VAL A 102 26.58 -25.03 -61.63
C VAL A 102 27.92 -25.70 -61.31
N GLY A 103 28.42 -25.60 -60.07
CA GLY A 103 29.66 -26.28 -59.68
C GLY A 103 30.10 -26.04 -58.24
N LYS A 104 30.69 -27.08 -57.62
CA LYS A 104 31.12 -27.08 -56.21
C LYS A 104 32.53 -26.50 -56.03
N ASN A 105 32.81 -25.98 -54.85
CA ASN A 105 34.12 -25.46 -54.42
C ASN A 105 34.67 -24.41 -55.40
N ARG A 106 33.87 -23.38 -55.66
CA ARG A 106 34.20 -22.34 -56.63
C ARG A 106 35.47 -21.59 -56.22
N HIS A 107 35.72 -21.41 -54.92
CA HIS A 107 36.81 -20.57 -54.41
C HIS A 107 36.65 -19.14 -54.90
N SER A 108 35.46 -18.58 -54.71
CA SER A 108 35.12 -17.23 -55.13
C SER A 108 34.87 -16.35 -53.93
N GLY A 109 35.56 -15.21 -53.87
CA GLY A 109 35.37 -14.23 -52.82
C GLY A 109 34.91 -12.91 -53.40
N GLY A 110 34.22 -12.09 -52.62
CA GLY A 110 33.93 -10.71 -53.02
C GLY A 110 35.21 -9.97 -53.39
N PHE A 111 36.25 -10.09 -52.56
CA PHE A 111 37.54 -9.44 -52.78
C PHE A 111 38.56 -10.36 -53.45
N VAL A 112 38.79 -11.56 -52.90
CA VAL A 112 39.82 -12.49 -53.39
C VAL A 112 39.17 -13.83 -53.71
N GLY A 113 39.34 -14.33 -54.93
CA GLY A 113 38.91 -15.69 -55.28
C GLY A 113 39.73 -16.74 -54.51
N HIS A 114 41.00 -16.89 -54.85
CA HIS A 114 41.87 -17.93 -54.31
C HIS A 114 43.20 -17.40 -53.75
N GLY A 115 43.50 -17.72 -52.49
CA GLY A 115 44.75 -17.40 -51.79
C GLY A 115 45.72 -18.58 -51.70
N GLY A 116 46.78 -18.57 -52.52
CA GLY A 116 47.72 -19.67 -52.74
C GLY A 116 48.83 -19.84 -51.69
N GLY A 117 48.49 -19.93 -50.40
CA GLY A 117 49.43 -20.29 -49.32
C GLY A 117 50.20 -19.12 -48.69
N SER A 118 50.22 -17.95 -49.32
CA SER A 118 50.78 -16.70 -48.75
C SER A 118 49.73 -15.86 -48.00
N VAL A 119 50.20 -14.92 -47.17
CA VAL A 119 49.38 -14.11 -46.25
C VAL A 119 48.48 -13.11 -46.99
N ILE A 120 47.18 -13.11 -46.66
CA ILE A 120 46.21 -12.11 -47.11
C ILE A 120 45.90 -11.16 -45.94
N LYS A 121 46.04 -9.85 -46.16
CA LYS A 121 45.66 -8.81 -45.20
C LYS A 121 44.56 -7.94 -45.78
N MET A 122 43.48 -7.73 -45.03
CA MET A 122 42.43 -6.78 -45.39
C MET A 122 42.13 -5.84 -44.23
N ASN A 123 42.10 -4.54 -44.52
CA ASN A 123 41.78 -3.51 -43.54
C ASN A 123 40.75 -2.54 -44.13
N ASN A 124 39.70 -2.20 -43.37
CA ASN A 124 38.68 -1.25 -43.80
C ASN A 124 38.01 -1.63 -45.14
N CYS A 125 37.55 -2.87 -45.26
CA CYS A 125 36.97 -3.38 -46.51
C CYS A 125 35.46 -3.58 -46.41
N LYS A 126 34.71 -3.18 -47.45
CA LYS A 126 33.26 -3.40 -47.56
C LYS A 126 32.91 -4.28 -48.75
N PHE A 127 32.17 -5.37 -48.56
CA PHE A 127 31.53 -6.10 -49.67
C PHE A 127 30.02 -5.83 -49.66
N SER A 128 29.48 -5.25 -50.73
CA SER A 128 28.05 -4.98 -50.95
C SER A 128 27.55 -5.55 -52.29
N GLY A 129 28.40 -6.36 -52.95
CA GLY A 129 28.09 -7.01 -54.22
C GLY A 129 27.12 -8.19 -54.08
N SER A 130 27.01 -8.97 -55.15
CA SER A 130 26.14 -10.15 -55.15
C SER A 130 26.80 -11.36 -55.78
N PHE A 131 26.30 -12.54 -55.43
CA PHE A 131 26.62 -13.80 -56.08
C PHE A 131 25.32 -14.45 -56.58
N SER A 132 25.29 -14.83 -57.86
CA SER A 132 24.15 -15.53 -58.45
C SER A 132 24.59 -16.75 -59.25
N ALA A 133 23.87 -17.86 -59.10
CA ALA A 133 24.09 -19.05 -59.90
C ALA A 133 22.79 -19.52 -60.58
N PRO A 134 22.88 -20.37 -61.62
CA PRO A 134 21.70 -20.98 -62.23
C PRO A 134 20.98 -21.86 -61.22
N ASN A 135 19.67 -22.05 -61.39
CA ASN A 135 18.86 -22.88 -60.51
C ASN A 135 19.31 -24.36 -60.56
N GLY A 136 19.71 -24.93 -59.43
CA GLY A 136 20.25 -26.30 -59.37
C GLY A 136 21.21 -26.52 -58.18
N ASN A 137 21.19 -27.73 -57.62
CA ASN A 137 21.63 -27.97 -56.23
C ASN A 137 23.14 -28.18 -56.00
N LYS A 138 24.05 -27.37 -56.58
CA LYS A 138 25.52 -27.65 -56.48
C LYS A 138 26.50 -26.46 -56.47
N THR A 139 26.11 -25.18 -56.32
CA THR A 139 27.09 -24.06 -56.25
C THR A 139 27.52 -23.74 -54.81
N SER A 140 28.81 -23.93 -54.48
CA SER A 140 29.38 -23.85 -53.12
C SER A 140 30.80 -23.27 -53.09
N GLY A 141 31.35 -23.00 -51.90
CA GLY A 141 32.71 -22.45 -51.74
C GLY A 141 32.80 -20.97 -52.13
N ILE A 142 31.80 -20.19 -51.72
CA ILE A 142 31.74 -18.74 -51.95
C ILE A 142 31.94 -18.02 -50.63
N ALA A 143 32.66 -16.91 -50.64
CA ALA A 143 32.86 -16.08 -49.47
C ALA A 143 32.63 -14.58 -49.71
N GLY A 144 32.30 -13.85 -48.64
CA GLY A 144 32.15 -12.40 -48.67
C GLY A 144 33.48 -11.68 -48.94
N LEU A 145 34.58 -12.12 -48.31
CA LEU A 145 35.91 -11.57 -48.57
C LEU A 145 36.78 -12.50 -49.42
N VAL A 146 37.12 -13.68 -48.91
CA VAL A 146 38.12 -14.57 -49.54
C VAL A 146 37.56 -15.96 -49.80
N GLY A 147 37.44 -16.33 -51.08
CA GLY A 147 36.83 -17.58 -51.53
C GLY A 147 37.63 -18.84 -51.22
N TRP A 148 38.94 -18.74 -51.04
CA TRP A 148 39.80 -19.79 -50.49
C TRP A 148 41.05 -19.16 -49.90
N ALA A 149 41.46 -19.58 -48.71
CA ALA A 149 42.76 -19.20 -48.15
C ALA A 149 43.49 -20.41 -47.57
N ALA A 150 44.81 -20.46 -47.80
CA ALA A 150 45.71 -21.49 -47.28
C ALA A 150 46.92 -20.92 -46.51
N GLY A 151 47.08 -19.60 -46.44
CA GLY A 151 48.25 -18.96 -45.81
C GLY A 151 48.10 -18.69 -44.32
N GLN A 152 49.05 -19.21 -43.52
CA GLN A 152 49.14 -18.96 -42.07
C GLN A 152 49.50 -17.49 -41.79
N GLY A 153 48.74 -16.81 -40.92
CA GLY A 153 48.97 -15.40 -40.55
C GLY A 153 48.17 -14.36 -41.35
N SER A 154 47.12 -14.78 -42.07
CA SER A 154 46.17 -13.86 -42.71
C SER A 154 45.32 -13.10 -41.68
N SER A 155 45.00 -11.83 -41.94
CA SER A 155 44.31 -10.94 -41.00
C SER A 155 43.25 -10.09 -41.68
N PHE A 156 42.07 -10.01 -41.07
CA PHE A 156 40.93 -9.24 -41.58
C PHE A 156 40.43 -8.32 -40.48
N THR A 157 40.68 -7.02 -40.61
CA THR A 157 40.37 -6.05 -39.56
C THR A 157 39.43 -4.98 -40.09
N ASN A 158 38.40 -4.68 -39.30
CA ASN A 158 37.49 -3.56 -39.58
C ASN A 158 36.75 -3.68 -40.92
N CYS A 159 36.15 -4.83 -41.21
CA CYS A 159 35.45 -5.08 -42.48
C CYS A 159 33.95 -5.32 -42.29
N TYR A 160 33.17 -4.99 -43.33
CA TYR A 160 31.72 -5.16 -43.36
C TYR A 160 31.26 -5.93 -44.60
N VAL A 161 30.40 -6.93 -44.43
CA VAL A 161 29.86 -7.75 -45.53
C VAL A 161 28.34 -7.68 -45.55
N ALA A 162 27.80 -7.04 -46.59
CA ALA A 162 26.38 -6.90 -46.90
C ALA A 162 26.04 -7.46 -48.29
N GLY A 163 26.66 -8.59 -48.64
CA GLY A 163 26.46 -9.24 -49.94
C GLY A 163 25.10 -9.93 -50.08
N LYS A 164 24.61 -10.05 -51.32
CA LYS A 164 23.39 -10.81 -51.66
C LYS A 164 23.74 -12.11 -52.37
N TYR A 165 23.09 -13.21 -51.99
CA TYR A 165 23.40 -14.54 -52.53
C TYR A 165 22.13 -15.19 -53.08
N THR A 166 22.15 -15.63 -54.33
CA THR A 166 21.00 -16.22 -55.01
C THR A 166 21.41 -17.57 -55.61
N ASN A 167 20.70 -18.64 -55.24
CA ASN A 167 20.99 -20.03 -55.65
C ASN A 167 22.40 -20.52 -55.24
N ILE A 168 22.92 -20.05 -54.10
CA ILE A 168 24.21 -20.48 -53.53
C ILE A 168 23.93 -21.32 -52.28
N GLN A 169 24.63 -22.44 -52.10
CA GLN A 169 24.37 -23.39 -51.02
C GLN A 169 25.31 -23.25 -49.81
N ASP A 170 26.51 -22.72 -50.00
CA ASP A 170 27.56 -22.66 -48.98
C ASP A 170 28.28 -21.31 -49.10
N VAL A 171 27.97 -20.41 -48.16
CA VAL A 171 28.46 -19.03 -48.12
C VAL A 171 29.18 -18.79 -46.80
N HIS A 172 30.40 -18.31 -46.91
CA HIS A 172 31.26 -17.95 -45.78
C HIS A 172 31.38 -16.43 -45.71
N PRO A 173 30.84 -15.73 -44.70
CA PRO A 173 30.91 -14.27 -44.66
C PRO A 173 32.34 -13.73 -44.74
N LEU A 174 33.30 -14.43 -44.12
CA LEU A 174 34.70 -14.02 -44.05
C LEU A 174 35.56 -14.74 -45.08
N VAL A 175 35.87 -16.01 -44.82
CA VAL A 175 36.81 -16.80 -45.61
C VAL A 175 36.39 -18.27 -45.63
N TYR A 176 36.55 -18.92 -46.78
CA TYR A 176 36.40 -20.36 -46.91
C TYR A 176 37.78 -21.05 -46.82
N THR A 177 37.94 -22.05 -45.96
CA THR A 177 39.20 -22.81 -45.77
C THR A 177 38.93 -24.16 -45.12
N THR A 178 39.75 -25.18 -45.41
CA THR A 178 39.70 -26.50 -44.74
C THR A 178 40.80 -26.70 -43.70
N ASP A 179 41.83 -25.85 -43.70
CA ASP A 179 42.94 -25.92 -42.74
C ASP A 179 42.66 -24.98 -41.56
N PRO A 180 43.20 -25.24 -40.36
CA PRO A 180 43.23 -24.24 -39.31
C PRO A 180 44.13 -23.08 -39.75
N ILE A 181 43.57 -22.14 -40.50
CA ILE A 181 44.15 -20.81 -40.63
C ILE A 181 44.18 -20.25 -39.22
N THR A 182 45.37 -19.96 -38.71
CA THR A 182 45.51 -19.05 -37.59
C THR A 182 45.16 -17.67 -38.12
N VAL A 183 43.86 -17.32 -38.14
CA VAL A 183 43.43 -15.94 -38.34
C VAL A 183 43.93 -15.21 -37.11
N THR A 184 45.07 -14.55 -37.23
CA THR A 184 45.83 -14.04 -36.07
C THR A 184 45.11 -12.90 -35.35
N SER A 185 44.15 -12.25 -36.01
CA SER A 185 43.20 -11.31 -35.41
C SER A 185 42.08 -10.98 -36.41
N SER A 186 40.84 -11.36 -36.11
CA SER A 186 39.64 -10.79 -36.75
C SER A 186 39.01 -9.82 -35.76
N ASN A 187 39.54 -8.61 -35.69
CA ASN A 187 38.98 -7.57 -34.83
C ASN A 187 38.01 -6.70 -35.65
N ASN A 188 36.79 -6.50 -35.11
CA ASN A 188 35.81 -5.56 -35.65
C ASN A 188 35.23 -5.94 -37.03
N PHE A 189 34.81 -7.19 -37.20
CA PHE A 189 34.16 -7.68 -38.43
C PHE A 189 32.66 -7.86 -38.25
N TYR A 190 31.88 -7.34 -39.19
CA TYR A 190 30.43 -7.42 -39.19
C TYR A 190 29.88 -7.96 -40.50
N TYR A 191 28.86 -8.82 -40.44
CA TYR A 191 28.15 -9.26 -41.65
C TYR A 191 26.63 -9.20 -41.47
N PHE A 192 25.92 -8.83 -42.53
CA PHE A 192 24.47 -8.75 -42.52
C PHE A 192 23.84 -10.15 -42.40
N ASN A 193 22.93 -10.36 -41.45
CA ASN A 193 22.39 -11.69 -41.12
C ASN A 193 21.41 -12.24 -42.18
N GLY A 194 21.10 -11.49 -43.24
CA GLY A 194 20.26 -11.93 -44.36
C GLY A 194 20.96 -12.85 -45.38
N ILE A 195 22.15 -13.37 -45.08
CA ILE A 195 23.00 -14.15 -46.01
C ILE A 195 22.53 -15.62 -46.16
N GLY A 196 21.71 -16.15 -45.24
CA GLY A 196 20.95 -17.39 -45.45
C GLY A 196 21.76 -18.69 -45.65
N ALA A 197 22.99 -18.80 -45.13
CA ALA A 197 23.85 -19.97 -45.35
C ALA A 197 24.27 -20.71 -44.07
N SER A 198 24.52 -22.02 -44.21
CA SER A 198 25.11 -22.89 -43.19
C SER A 198 26.55 -22.46 -42.87
N THR A 199 26.82 -22.01 -41.65
CA THR A 199 28.14 -21.52 -41.22
C THR A 199 29.03 -22.60 -40.58
N THR A 200 28.84 -23.87 -40.93
CA THR A 200 29.49 -25.03 -40.26
C THR A 200 31.03 -24.98 -40.27
N ASP A 201 31.65 -24.17 -41.14
CA ASP A 201 33.11 -24.05 -41.28
C ASP A 201 33.65 -22.61 -41.33
N ASN A 202 32.89 -21.59 -40.90
CA ASN A 202 33.41 -20.22 -40.89
C ASN A 202 34.56 -20.08 -39.88
N LYS A 203 35.80 -19.90 -40.36
CA LYS A 203 37.00 -19.71 -39.52
C LYS A 203 37.29 -18.21 -39.35
N GLY A 204 36.79 -17.62 -38.26
CA GLY A 204 37.09 -16.24 -37.83
C GLY A 204 35.99 -15.62 -36.95
N ASP A 205 36.35 -14.71 -36.04
CA ASP A 205 35.41 -14.03 -35.14
C ASP A 205 34.63 -12.94 -35.90
N ALA A 206 33.43 -13.30 -36.36
CA ALA A 206 32.55 -12.43 -37.14
C ALA A 206 31.23 -12.18 -36.40
N THR A 207 30.81 -10.92 -36.31
CA THR A 207 29.53 -10.56 -35.66
C THR A 207 28.41 -10.40 -36.70
N ALA A 208 27.35 -11.21 -36.58
CA ALA A 208 26.14 -11.04 -37.40
C ALA A 208 25.38 -9.76 -36.99
N VAL A 209 24.87 -9.00 -37.96
CA VAL A 209 24.08 -7.78 -37.72
C VAL A 209 22.72 -7.80 -38.41
N THR A 210 21.70 -7.29 -37.73
CA THR A 210 20.35 -7.11 -38.31
C THR A 210 20.26 -5.82 -39.15
N ALA A 211 19.15 -5.65 -39.87
CA ALA A 211 18.88 -4.42 -40.62
C ALA A 211 18.76 -3.20 -39.71
N GLU A 212 18.14 -3.38 -38.53
CA GLU A 212 18.04 -2.32 -37.52
C GLU A 212 19.41 -1.95 -36.98
N GLN A 213 20.26 -2.94 -36.68
CA GLN A 213 21.62 -2.68 -36.20
C GLN A 213 22.47 -1.94 -37.25
N ALA A 214 22.41 -2.37 -38.52
CA ALA A 214 23.09 -1.70 -39.63
C ALA A 214 22.61 -0.25 -39.82
N LYS A 215 21.30 0.01 -39.73
CA LYS A 215 20.70 1.35 -39.86
C LYS A 215 20.91 2.25 -38.63
N SER A 216 21.08 1.67 -37.45
CA SER A 216 21.11 2.42 -36.18
C SER A 216 22.33 3.33 -35.99
N GLY A 217 23.41 3.13 -36.75
CA GLY A 217 24.72 3.73 -36.48
C GLY A 217 25.66 2.88 -35.62
N SER A 218 25.16 1.81 -34.99
CA SER A 218 25.97 0.98 -34.08
C SER A 218 27.16 0.30 -34.75
N VAL A 219 26.93 -0.27 -35.94
CA VAL A 219 27.96 -0.95 -36.73
C VAL A 219 28.97 0.06 -37.24
N THR A 220 28.51 1.19 -37.79
CA THR A 220 29.39 2.29 -38.25
C THR A 220 30.24 2.84 -37.11
N TYR A 221 29.66 3.07 -35.93
CA TYR A 221 30.41 3.54 -34.77
C TYR A 221 31.50 2.54 -34.38
N ALA A 222 31.18 1.24 -34.31
CA ALA A 222 32.18 0.23 -34.01
C ALA A 222 33.30 0.25 -35.05
N LEU A 223 32.94 0.30 -36.35
CA LEU A 223 33.88 0.37 -37.46
C LEU A 223 34.77 1.64 -37.43
N GLN A 224 34.27 2.78 -36.92
CA GLN A 224 35.06 4.01 -36.73
C GLN A 224 36.11 3.90 -35.60
N HIS A 225 35.96 2.97 -34.65
CA HIS A 225 36.79 2.89 -33.44
C HIS A 225 37.73 1.66 -33.38
N GLY A 226 37.82 0.87 -34.44
CA GLY A 226 38.54 -0.41 -34.45
C GLY A 226 40.07 -0.37 -34.63
N SER A 227 40.69 0.76 -35.04
CA SER A 227 42.17 0.93 -35.17
C SER A 227 42.59 2.25 -35.86
N GLY A 228 41.99 3.39 -35.50
CA GLY A 228 42.34 4.70 -36.09
C GLY A 228 41.69 5.01 -37.45
N ALA A 229 40.57 4.34 -37.76
CA ALA A 229 39.91 4.43 -39.05
C ALA A 229 38.96 5.63 -39.17
N GLN A 230 39.36 6.68 -39.92
CA GLN A 230 38.45 7.74 -40.40
C GLN A 230 37.70 7.34 -41.70
N TYR A 231 37.67 6.05 -42.02
CA TYR A 231 37.21 5.53 -43.31
C TYR A 231 35.73 5.11 -43.34
N TRP A 232 35.09 5.01 -42.17
CA TRP A 232 33.71 4.56 -42.06
C TRP A 232 32.80 5.73 -41.69
N SER A 233 31.63 5.78 -42.32
CA SER A 233 30.64 6.81 -42.03
C SER A 233 29.23 6.32 -42.29
N GLN A 234 28.25 7.07 -41.77
CA GLN A 234 26.84 6.83 -42.05
C GLN A 234 26.04 8.10 -41.77
N SER A 235 25.22 8.54 -42.71
CA SER A 235 24.21 9.57 -42.48
C SER A 235 23.00 8.97 -41.76
N LEU A 236 22.75 9.39 -40.52
CA LEU A 236 21.64 8.92 -39.70
C LEU A 236 20.49 9.95 -39.73
N PRO A 237 19.23 9.51 -39.91
CA PRO A 237 18.74 8.12 -39.99
C PRO A 237 18.60 7.56 -41.42
N ASP A 238 19.11 8.28 -42.43
CA ASP A 238 18.75 8.06 -43.84
C ASP A 238 19.46 6.86 -44.48
N GLU A 239 20.74 6.64 -44.18
CA GLU A 239 21.52 5.54 -44.73
C GLU A 239 21.28 4.23 -43.94
N SER A 240 20.99 3.15 -44.65
CA SER A 240 20.66 1.85 -44.06
C SER A 240 21.85 1.01 -43.61
N GLU A 241 23.08 1.40 -43.98
CA GLU A 241 24.29 0.61 -43.75
C GLU A 241 25.56 1.48 -43.65
N PRO A 242 26.64 0.95 -43.05
CA PRO A 242 27.95 1.62 -43.05
C PRO A 242 28.49 1.86 -44.47
N MET A 243 29.07 3.03 -44.68
CA MET A 243 29.70 3.45 -45.93
C MET A 243 31.19 3.69 -45.74
N LEU A 244 31.96 3.37 -46.79
CA LEU A 244 33.39 3.68 -46.84
C LEU A 244 33.61 5.04 -47.54
N VAL A 245 34.09 6.04 -46.79
CA VAL A 245 34.38 7.41 -47.27
C VAL A 245 35.58 8.02 -46.55
N PHE A 246 36.28 8.96 -47.21
CA PHE A 246 37.43 9.68 -46.67
C PHE A 246 37.07 11.14 -46.38
N SER A 247 36.21 11.38 -45.40
CA SER A 247 36.06 12.69 -44.77
C SER A 247 35.37 12.49 -43.43
N GLY A 248 35.81 13.17 -42.38
CA GLY A 248 35.16 13.13 -41.07
C GLY A 248 33.72 13.68 -41.05
N GLU A 249 33.13 13.98 -42.21
CA GLU A 249 31.87 14.70 -42.43
C GLU A 249 30.61 13.92 -42.03
N LYS A 250 30.74 12.65 -41.63
CA LYS A 250 29.62 11.80 -41.21
C LYS A 250 30.00 10.91 -40.02
N LYS A 251 30.80 11.46 -39.10
CA LYS A 251 31.18 10.79 -37.85
C LYS A 251 29.93 10.41 -37.05
N VAL A 252 29.89 9.18 -36.54
CA VAL A 252 28.84 8.71 -35.64
C VAL A 252 29.38 8.78 -34.21
N ASN A 253 28.62 9.39 -33.31
CA ASN A 253 28.91 9.47 -31.89
C ASN A 253 27.96 8.56 -31.11
N LYS A 254 28.43 8.03 -29.98
CA LYS A 254 27.68 7.16 -29.07
C LYS A 254 27.14 7.95 -27.88
N VAL A 255 25.85 7.82 -27.62
CA VAL A 255 25.19 8.31 -26.42
C VAL A 255 24.81 7.13 -25.54
N LYS A 256 25.40 7.06 -24.34
CA LYS A 256 25.06 6.05 -23.32
C LYS A 256 24.08 6.65 -22.33
N PHE A 257 22.88 6.08 -22.26
CA PHE A 257 21.89 6.37 -21.23
C PHE A 257 22.12 5.44 -20.05
N VAL A 258 22.45 6.00 -18.89
CA VAL A 258 22.90 5.26 -17.70
C VAL A 258 21.96 5.53 -16.53
N TYR A 259 21.68 4.50 -15.73
CA TYR A 259 20.97 4.60 -14.46
C TYR A 259 21.61 3.66 -13.45
N ASN A 260 21.85 4.14 -12.23
CA ASN A 260 22.59 3.41 -11.19
C ASN A 260 23.92 2.82 -11.71
N ASP A 261 24.66 3.61 -12.49
CA ASP A 261 25.92 3.23 -13.16
C ASP A 261 25.87 2.06 -14.15
N VAL A 262 24.67 1.58 -14.48
CA VAL A 262 24.43 0.57 -15.52
C VAL A 262 23.99 1.24 -16.83
N VAL A 263 24.60 0.86 -17.95
CA VAL A 263 24.19 1.34 -19.29
C VAL A 263 22.87 0.65 -19.65
N MET A 264 21.78 1.42 -19.62
CA MET A 264 20.44 0.92 -19.93
C MET A 264 20.18 0.96 -21.43
N PHE A 265 20.58 2.05 -22.09
CA PHE A 265 20.41 2.20 -23.54
C PHE A 265 21.65 2.80 -24.18
N THR A 266 21.92 2.36 -25.40
CA THR A 266 22.89 3.00 -26.28
C THR A 266 22.18 3.51 -27.51
N ARG A 267 22.43 4.78 -27.87
CA ARG A 267 21.95 5.42 -29.10
C ARG A 267 23.10 6.05 -29.84
N TYR A 268 22.86 6.43 -31.09
CA TYR A 268 23.87 6.97 -31.98
C TYR A 268 23.32 8.20 -32.72
N ALA A 269 24.21 9.13 -33.04
CA ALA A 269 23.89 10.37 -33.73
C ALA A 269 25.08 10.77 -34.60
N ASN A 270 24.84 11.49 -35.70
CA ASN A 270 25.94 12.19 -36.36
C ASN A 270 26.47 13.33 -35.50
N ALA A 271 27.74 13.71 -35.68
CA ALA A 271 28.29 14.92 -35.07
C ALA A 271 27.46 16.16 -35.47
N GLY A 272 26.95 16.89 -34.47
CA GLY A 272 26.04 18.01 -34.70
C GLY A 272 24.58 17.59 -34.97
N GLY A 273 24.28 16.29 -34.98
CA GLY A 273 22.96 15.72 -35.19
C GLY A 273 22.27 15.29 -33.90
N ARG A 274 21.10 14.66 -34.05
CA ARG A 274 20.27 14.12 -32.96
C ARG A 274 20.36 12.60 -32.90
N ILE A 275 20.02 12.02 -31.74
CA ILE A 275 19.99 10.57 -31.59
C ILE A 275 18.92 9.90 -32.47
N THR A 276 19.24 8.73 -33.00
CA THR A 276 18.26 7.81 -33.58
C THR A 276 17.49 7.07 -32.48
N GLY A 277 16.23 6.66 -32.73
CA GLY A 277 15.50 5.76 -31.83
C GLY A 277 14.93 6.36 -30.53
N GLY A 278 14.75 7.69 -30.48
CA GLY A 278 14.07 8.41 -29.38
C GLY A 278 14.83 8.45 -28.06
N VAL A 279 14.49 9.41 -27.20
CA VAL A 279 14.99 9.47 -25.81
C VAL A 279 14.24 8.43 -24.98
N PRO A 280 14.91 7.53 -24.24
CA PRO A 280 14.22 6.56 -23.40
C PRO A 280 13.40 7.24 -22.30
N THR A 281 12.23 6.72 -22.02
CA THR A 281 11.34 7.19 -20.96
C THR A 281 11.73 6.60 -19.60
N MET A 282 11.23 7.18 -18.51
CA MET A 282 11.36 6.59 -17.16
C MET A 282 10.92 5.12 -17.13
N LYS A 283 9.82 4.79 -17.81
CA LYS A 283 9.29 3.42 -17.85
C LYS A 283 10.25 2.48 -18.58
N ASP A 284 10.93 2.95 -19.62
CA ASP A 284 11.96 2.17 -20.31
C ASP A 284 13.15 1.89 -19.39
N PHE A 285 13.56 2.87 -18.58
CA PHE A 285 14.64 2.70 -17.61
C PHE A 285 14.32 1.73 -16.49
N LEU A 286 13.10 1.78 -15.96
CA LEU A 286 12.68 0.93 -14.85
C LEU A 286 12.26 -0.46 -15.31
N GLY A 287 11.74 -0.62 -16.54
CA GLY A 287 11.36 -1.92 -17.08
C GLY A 287 10.39 -2.66 -16.15
N SER A 288 10.81 -3.83 -15.66
CA SER A 288 10.04 -4.63 -14.69
C SER A 288 9.93 -4.00 -13.31
N ASP A 289 10.82 -3.08 -12.95
CA ASP A 289 10.82 -2.38 -11.66
C ASP A 289 9.85 -1.20 -11.63
N TYR A 290 9.28 -0.83 -12.78
CA TYR A 290 8.26 0.20 -12.86
C TYR A 290 6.95 -0.29 -12.22
N ASN A 291 6.51 0.41 -11.17
CA ASN A 291 5.26 0.15 -10.47
C ASN A 291 4.31 1.35 -10.59
N ASP A 292 3.13 1.15 -11.18
CA ASP A 292 2.09 2.18 -11.33
C ASP A 292 1.51 2.68 -9.99
N SER A 293 1.73 1.97 -8.89
CA SER A 293 1.32 2.42 -7.56
C SER A 293 2.30 3.37 -6.88
N TYR A 294 3.52 3.53 -7.42
CA TYR A 294 4.51 4.44 -6.83
C TYR A 294 4.30 5.88 -7.29
N TYR A 295 4.70 6.81 -6.42
CA TYR A 295 4.75 8.21 -6.74
C TYR A 295 6.12 8.58 -7.33
N TYR A 296 6.18 8.81 -8.64
CA TYR A 296 7.38 9.34 -9.30
C TYR A 296 7.31 10.87 -9.32
N GLU A 297 8.11 11.51 -8.47
CA GLU A 297 8.13 12.97 -8.31
C GLU A 297 8.79 13.66 -9.50
N SER A 298 9.92 13.11 -9.96
CA SER A 298 10.62 13.64 -11.14
C SER A 298 11.49 12.58 -11.80
N PHE A 299 11.57 12.66 -13.13
CA PHE A 299 12.55 11.96 -13.94
C PHE A 299 13.21 12.96 -14.88
N SER A 300 14.54 13.02 -14.86
CA SER A 300 15.33 13.95 -15.67
C SER A 300 16.66 13.33 -16.07
N PHE A 301 17.40 14.05 -16.90
CA PHE A 301 18.71 13.62 -17.38
C PHE A 301 19.80 14.61 -16.96
N ASN A 302 20.99 14.07 -16.66
CA ASN A 302 22.22 14.84 -16.45
C ASN A 302 23.37 14.34 -17.36
N PRO A 303 23.89 15.17 -18.27
CA PRO A 303 23.44 16.54 -18.58
C PRO A 303 21.99 16.55 -19.10
N ALA A 304 21.34 17.72 -19.02
CA ALA A 304 19.99 17.90 -19.56
C ALA A 304 19.95 17.42 -21.01
N PHE A 305 19.03 16.50 -21.30
CA PHE A 305 18.96 15.83 -22.59
C PHE A 305 17.50 15.56 -22.96
N ASP A 306 17.14 15.85 -24.20
CA ASP A 306 15.80 15.69 -24.76
C ASP A 306 15.87 15.33 -26.25
N GLY A 307 14.71 15.21 -26.91
CA GLY A 307 14.64 14.87 -28.34
C GLY A 307 15.24 15.92 -29.28
N ASN A 308 15.57 17.11 -28.78
CA ASN A 308 16.17 18.20 -29.55
C ASN A 308 17.67 18.35 -29.30
N SER A 309 18.21 17.64 -28.32
CA SER A 309 19.59 17.72 -27.90
C SER A 309 20.54 17.25 -29.00
N VAL A 310 21.59 18.05 -29.22
CA VAL A 310 22.60 17.83 -30.26
C VAL A 310 23.79 17.07 -29.70
N VAL A 311 24.31 16.10 -30.45
CA VAL A 311 25.44 15.25 -30.07
C VAL A 311 26.65 15.64 -30.89
N SER A 312 27.65 16.29 -30.27
CA SER A 312 28.91 16.67 -30.93
C SER A 312 30.00 15.60 -30.78
N GLN A 313 29.96 14.85 -29.68
CA GLN A 313 30.93 13.82 -29.32
C GLN A 313 30.26 12.70 -28.52
N ASP A 314 31.00 11.63 -28.24
CA ASP A 314 30.55 10.59 -27.33
C ASP A 314 30.21 11.16 -25.95
N MET A 315 29.08 10.74 -25.39
CA MET A 315 28.62 11.25 -24.09
C MET A 315 27.85 10.19 -23.29
N LYS A 316 27.89 10.38 -21.97
CA LYS A 316 27.07 9.68 -20.98
C LYS A 316 25.94 10.62 -20.54
N VAL A 317 24.71 10.14 -20.56
CA VAL A 317 23.52 10.83 -20.07
C VAL A 317 22.95 10.00 -18.93
N THR A 318 22.96 10.55 -17.72
CA THR A 318 22.54 9.83 -16.50
C THR A 318 21.09 10.15 -16.19
N GLY A 319 20.24 9.12 -16.08
CA GLY A 319 18.87 9.27 -15.59
C GLY A 319 18.86 9.54 -14.09
N ILE A 320 18.14 10.57 -13.67
CA ILE A 320 17.92 10.95 -12.28
C ILE A 320 16.44 10.75 -11.99
N LEU A 321 16.14 9.89 -11.01
CA LEU A 321 14.78 9.54 -10.60
C LEU A 321 14.57 9.85 -9.12
N ASN A 322 13.57 10.64 -8.81
CA ASN A 322 13.06 10.82 -7.45
C ASN A 322 11.68 10.20 -7.34
N TYR A 323 11.49 9.29 -6.40
CA TYR A 323 10.22 8.59 -6.20
C TYR A 323 10.01 8.17 -4.75
N ALA A 324 8.74 7.94 -4.40
CA ALA A 324 8.32 7.38 -3.14
C ALA A 324 7.29 6.26 -3.39
N LYS A 325 7.22 5.28 -2.48
CA LYS A 325 6.22 4.20 -2.57
C LYS A 325 4.77 4.70 -2.41
N PHE A 326 4.60 5.82 -1.71
CA PHE A 326 3.30 6.41 -1.41
C PHE A 326 3.35 7.92 -1.65
N PHE A 327 2.30 8.46 -2.25
CA PHE A 327 2.02 9.89 -2.19
C PHE A 327 1.55 10.27 -0.77
N THR A 328 2.01 11.39 -0.25
CA THR A 328 1.66 11.82 1.12
C THR A 328 0.61 12.92 1.09
N VAL A 329 -0.47 12.74 1.83
CA VAL A 329 -1.52 13.74 2.05
C VAL A 329 -1.43 14.27 3.48
N ASN A 330 -1.28 15.58 3.64
CA ASN A 330 -1.21 16.24 4.96
C ASN A 330 -1.82 17.65 4.98
N SER A 331 -2.36 18.09 3.85
CA SER A 331 -2.93 19.41 3.64
C SER A 331 -3.88 19.40 2.45
N LYS A 332 -4.73 20.41 2.34
CA LYS A 332 -5.62 20.61 1.18
C LYS A 332 -4.84 20.61 -0.15
N ALA A 333 -3.69 21.29 -0.20
CA ALA A 333 -2.87 21.37 -1.40
C ALA A 333 -2.37 19.98 -1.86
N THR A 334 -1.90 19.15 -0.92
CA THR A 334 -1.48 17.78 -1.25
C THR A 334 -2.65 16.89 -1.68
N TRP A 335 -3.83 17.07 -1.08
CA TRP A 335 -5.05 16.39 -1.54
C TRP A 335 -5.42 16.78 -2.98
N ASP A 336 -5.43 18.08 -3.28
CA ASP A 336 -5.71 18.58 -4.63
C ASP A 336 -4.70 18.05 -5.67
N GLN A 337 -3.42 17.95 -5.29
CA GLN A 337 -2.39 17.34 -6.12
C GLN A 337 -2.61 15.84 -6.33
N PHE A 338 -2.98 15.09 -5.28
CA PHE A 338 -3.34 13.68 -5.40
C PHE A 338 -4.50 13.49 -6.38
N CYS A 339 -5.59 14.24 -6.23
CA CYS A 339 -6.72 14.18 -7.16
C CYS A 339 -6.29 14.52 -8.59
N LYS A 340 -5.45 15.55 -8.79
CA LYS A 340 -4.93 15.92 -10.11
C LYS A 340 -4.12 14.79 -10.76
N LEU A 341 -3.29 14.08 -10.00
CA LEU A 341 -2.49 12.95 -10.51
C LEU A 341 -3.38 11.77 -10.90
N VAL A 342 -4.33 11.41 -10.05
CA VAL A 342 -5.32 10.33 -10.31
C VAL A 342 -6.13 10.66 -11.56
N ASN A 343 -6.71 11.86 -11.61
CA ASN A 343 -7.52 12.32 -12.74
C ASN A 343 -6.70 12.53 -14.01
N GLY A 344 -5.38 12.75 -13.89
CA GLY A 344 -4.41 12.83 -14.98
C GLY A 344 -4.03 11.47 -15.58
N GLY A 345 -4.43 10.35 -14.97
CA GLY A 345 -4.17 8.99 -15.45
C GLY A 345 -3.34 8.11 -14.53
N ASN A 346 -2.82 8.63 -13.42
CA ASN A 346 -2.15 7.81 -12.42
C ASN A 346 -3.18 7.16 -11.48
N SER A 347 -4.09 6.37 -12.03
CA SER A 347 -5.25 5.85 -11.31
C SER A 347 -4.90 4.84 -10.21
N LYS A 348 -3.75 4.17 -10.32
CA LYS A 348 -3.28 3.14 -9.37
C LYS A 348 -2.38 3.69 -8.25
N LEU A 349 -2.15 5.00 -8.23
CA LEU A 349 -1.29 5.68 -7.26
C LEU A 349 -1.66 5.30 -5.83
N ALA A 350 -0.71 4.79 -5.06
CA ALA A 350 -0.89 4.58 -3.64
C ALA A 350 -0.65 5.89 -2.87
N ALA A 351 -1.52 6.20 -1.92
CA ALA A 351 -1.42 7.39 -1.09
C ALA A 351 -1.69 7.08 0.38
N LYS A 352 -1.09 7.87 1.27
CA LYS A 352 -1.37 7.81 2.71
C LYS A 352 -1.48 9.18 3.34
N MET A 353 -2.35 9.31 4.33
CA MET A 353 -2.40 10.51 5.17
C MET A 353 -1.32 10.46 6.25
N THR A 354 -0.81 11.63 6.62
CA THR A 354 0.18 11.78 7.72
C THR A 354 -0.21 12.86 8.73
N ALA A 355 -1.31 13.56 8.47
CA ALA A 355 -1.92 14.55 9.34
C ALA A 355 -3.40 14.68 8.99
N ASP A 356 -4.19 15.21 9.93
CA ASP A 356 -5.57 15.60 9.64
C ASP A 356 -5.58 16.78 8.66
N VAL A 357 -6.47 16.75 7.67
CA VAL A 357 -6.67 17.82 6.69
C VAL A 357 -7.91 18.60 7.10
N ASN A 358 -7.70 19.57 8.00
CA ASN A 358 -8.77 20.38 8.59
C ASN A 358 -9.29 21.48 7.65
N GLU A 359 -8.47 21.92 6.69
CA GLU A 359 -8.91 22.85 5.64
C GLU A 359 -9.79 22.08 4.64
N ALA A 360 -11.03 22.52 4.47
CA ALA A 360 -12.03 21.77 3.74
C ALA A 360 -11.67 21.58 2.25
N VAL A 361 -11.73 20.33 1.78
CA VAL A 361 -11.42 19.97 0.39
C VAL A 361 -12.68 19.87 -0.47
N SER A 362 -12.57 20.32 -1.71
CA SER A 362 -13.65 20.28 -2.71
C SER A 362 -13.31 19.43 -3.94
N THR A 363 -12.03 19.11 -4.17
CA THR A 363 -11.59 18.29 -5.30
C THR A 363 -11.85 16.81 -5.02
N MET A 364 -12.29 16.07 -6.04
CA MET A 364 -12.58 14.64 -5.96
C MET A 364 -11.53 13.83 -6.74
N ALA A 365 -11.12 12.68 -6.18
CA ALA A 365 -10.26 11.71 -6.84
C ALA A 365 -11.10 10.72 -7.67
N GLY A 366 -10.66 10.44 -8.89
CA GLY A 366 -11.35 9.56 -9.82
C GLY A 366 -12.39 10.31 -10.67
N THR A 367 -12.56 9.85 -11.91
CA THR A 367 -13.62 10.29 -12.83
C THR A 367 -14.24 9.07 -13.50
N SER A 368 -15.42 9.19 -14.11
CA SER A 368 -16.04 8.09 -14.85
C SER A 368 -15.13 7.47 -15.94
N LYS A 369 -14.24 8.26 -16.55
CA LYS A 369 -13.25 7.79 -17.55
C LYS A 369 -11.96 7.26 -16.94
N ARG A 370 -11.64 7.66 -15.70
CA ARG A 370 -10.40 7.36 -14.99
C ARG A 370 -10.74 7.12 -13.51
N PRO A 371 -11.45 6.02 -13.18
CA PRO A 371 -11.78 5.71 -11.80
C PRO A 371 -10.49 5.49 -11.01
N TYR A 372 -10.53 5.79 -9.71
CA TYR A 372 -9.42 5.48 -8.82
C TYR A 372 -9.30 3.96 -8.62
N GLN A 373 -8.09 3.43 -8.72
CA GLN A 373 -7.76 2.00 -8.66
C GLN A 373 -6.61 1.71 -7.68
N GLY A 374 -6.15 2.74 -6.96
CA GLY A 374 -5.01 2.67 -6.04
C GLY A 374 -5.42 2.28 -4.62
N SER A 375 -4.44 2.36 -3.72
CA SER A 375 -4.66 2.20 -2.28
C SER A 375 -4.55 3.56 -1.57
N PHE A 376 -5.57 3.92 -0.79
CA PHE A 376 -5.59 5.10 0.05
C PHE A 376 -5.67 4.70 1.52
N ASP A 377 -4.63 5.04 2.28
CA ASP A 377 -4.54 4.75 3.72
C ASP A 377 -4.67 6.03 4.53
N GLY A 378 -5.82 6.22 5.18
CA GLY A 378 -6.09 7.38 6.03
C GLY A 378 -5.31 7.38 7.34
N GLN A 379 -4.71 6.25 7.77
CA GLN A 379 -3.91 6.17 9.00
C GLN A 379 -4.64 6.71 10.26
N GLY A 380 -5.97 6.63 10.30
CA GLY A 380 -6.84 7.17 11.34
C GLY A 380 -6.98 8.70 11.35
N HIS A 381 -6.54 9.38 10.29
CA HIS A 381 -6.65 10.83 10.13
C HIS A 381 -7.98 11.26 9.50
N THR A 382 -8.34 12.52 9.76
CA THR A 382 -9.59 13.14 9.28
C THR A 382 -9.37 13.96 8.02
N LEU A 383 -10.24 13.77 7.02
CA LEU A 383 -10.36 14.60 5.83
C LEU A 383 -11.66 15.42 5.90
N THR A 384 -11.56 16.74 6.03
CA THR A 384 -12.72 17.64 6.07
C THR A 384 -13.20 17.96 4.64
N LEU A 385 -14.47 17.69 4.35
CA LEU A 385 -15.09 17.85 3.04
C LEU A 385 -15.92 19.15 2.95
N SER A 386 -15.84 19.81 1.80
CA SER A 386 -16.78 20.84 1.34
C SER A 386 -16.93 20.68 -0.17
N ILE A 387 -17.60 19.60 -0.57
CA ILE A 387 -17.78 19.24 -1.98
C ILE A 387 -19.13 19.78 -2.43
N SER A 388 -19.16 20.50 -3.54
CA SER A 388 -20.38 20.95 -4.22
C SER A 388 -20.25 20.60 -5.69
N THR A 389 -21.18 19.80 -6.22
CA THR A 389 -21.13 19.36 -7.62
C THR A 389 -22.51 19.19 -8.23
N GLU A 390 -22.55 19.16 -9.56
CA GLU A 390 -23.72 18.93 -10.39
C GLU A 390 -23.54 17.71 -11.30
N THR A 391 -22.70 16.76 -10.87
CA THR A 391 -22.41 15.50 -11.57
C THR A 391 -22.79 14.28 -10.73
N ASP A 392 -23.24 13.21 -11.39
CA ASP A 392 -23.43 11.91 -10.74
C ASP A 392 -22.09 11.39 -10.17
N GLY A 393 -22.14 10.58 -9.10
CA GLY A 393 -20.96 9.98 -8.48
C GLY A 393 -20.19 10.98 -7.62
N THR A 394 -20.79 11.44 -6.52
CA THR A 394 -20.21 12.47 -5.65
C THR A 394 -19.56 11.87 -4.41
N GLY A 395 -18.32 12.22 -4.13
CA GLY A 395 -17.58 11.82 -2.93
C GLY A 395 -16.10 12.20 -3.04
N PRO A 396 -15.30 12.17 -1.95
CA PRO A 396 -13.86 12.41 -2.04
C PRO A 396 -13.18 11.45 -3.02
N PHE A 397 -13.69 10.22 -3.14
CA PHE A 397 -13.44 9.33 -4.27
C PHE A 397 -14.71 9.24 -5.13
N ALA A 398 -14.81 10.07 -6.18
CA ALA A 398 -16.01 10.16 -7.00
C ALA A 398 -16.32 8.83 -7.70
N PHE A 399 -15.30 8.22 -8.31
CA PHE A 399 -15.40 6.93 -9.00
C PHE A 399 -14.23 6.02 -8.60
N ALA A 400 -14.53 4.77 -8.25
CA ALA A 400 -13.54 3.75 -7.89
C ALA A 400 -13.71 2.46 -8.73
N ASP A 401 -12.60 1.79 -9.03
CA ASP A 401 -12.57 0.51 -9.76
C ASP A 401 -11.38 -0.31 -9.25
N GLY A 402 -11.62 -1.27 -8.36
CA GLY A 402 -10.53 -2.05 -7.75
C GLY A 402 -9.72 -1.28 -6.69
N ALA A 403 -10.26 -0.19 -6.14
CA ALA A 403 -9.55 0.60 -5.14
C ALA A 403 -9.58 -0.05 -3.74
N THR A 404 -8.59 0.29 -2.91
CA THR A 404 -8.61 -0.01 -1.47
C THR A 404 -8.56 1.30 -0.69
N ILE A 405 -9.59 1.59 0.10
CA ILE A 405 -9.66 2.80 0.94
C ILE A 405 -9.81 2.34 2.38
N LYS A 406 -8.88 2.72 3.25
CA LYS A 406 -8.90 2.26 4.64
C LYS A 406 -8.47 3.30 5.64
N ASP A 407 -8.86 3.07 6.90
CA ASP A 407 -8.41 3.84 8.07
C ASP A 407 -8.66 5.35 7.93
N LEU A 408 -9.78 5.74 7.30
CA LEU A 408 -10.09 7.13 6.96
C LEU A 408 -11.28 7.66 7.76
N ARG A 409 -11.14 8.86 8.33
CA ARG A 409 -12.26 9.63 8.85
C ARG A 409 -12.66 10.74 7.87
N THR A 410 -13.95 10.93 7.60
CA THR A 410 -14.45 12.09 6.87
C THR A 410 -15.44 12.89 7.71
N THR A 411 -15.41 14.21 7.56
CA THR A 411 -16.34 15.14 8.22
C THR A 411 -16.67 16.31 7.29
N GLY A 412 -17.56 17.22 7.68
CA GLY A 412 -17.95 18.39 6.90
C GLY A 412 -19.23 18.15 6.11
N SER A 413 -19.28 18.63 4.87
CA SER A 413 -20.50 18.56 4.06
C SER A 413 -20.26 18.28 2.59
N ILE A 414 -21.27 17.68 1.97
CA ILE A 414 -21.39 17.49 0.54
C ILE A 414 -22.72 18.08 0.10
N TRP A 415 -22.73 18.88 -0.95
CA TRP A 415 -23.95 19.27 -1.67
C TRP A 415 -23.92 18.72 -3.09
N THR A 416 -25.02 18.14 -3.55
CA THR A 416 -25.16 17.71 -4.94
C THR A 416 -26.57 17.90 -5.48
N SER A 417 -26.69 18.29 -6.75
CA SER A 417 -27.97 18.30 -7.48
C SER A 417 -28.19 17.04 -8.32
N ARG A 418 -27.34 16.01 -8.11
CA ARG A 418 -27.27 14.77 -8.90
C ARG A 418 -27.32 13.53 -8.02
N ARG A 419 -27.17 12.35 -8.62
CA ARG A 419 -27.34 11.04 -7.98
C ARG A 419 -26.01 10.47 -7.46
N TYR A 420 -26.11 9.38 -6.70
CA TYR A 420 -24.96 8.52 -6.31
C TYR A 420 -23.91 9.23 -5.45
N CYS A 421 -24.37 9.97 -4.44
CA CYS A 421 -23.48 10.55 -3.44
C CYS A 421 -23.11 9.50 -2.39
N GLY A 422 -21.82 9.45 -2.03
CA GLY A 422 -21.30 8.74 -0.88
C GLY A 422 -20.20 9.53 -0.19
N SER A 423 -20.17 9.52 1.13
CA SER A 423 -19.20 10.33 1.90
C SER A 423 -17.76 9.80 1.84
N ILE A 424 -17.57 8.57 1.35
CA ILE A 424 -16.26 8.01 1.01
C ILE A 424 -16.18 7.80 -0.50
N VAL A 425 -17.09 7.01 -1.08
CA VAL A 425 -17.09 6.70 -2.52
C VAL A 425 -18.43 7.06 -3.15
N GLY A 426 -18.41 7.82 -4.25
CA GLY A 426 -19.62 8.10 -5.03
C GLY A 426 -20.12 6.84 -5.76
N GLU A 427 -19.31 6.32 -6.69
CA GLU A 427 -19.65 5.16 -7.51
C GLU A 427 -18.49 4.15 -7.60
N VAL A 428 -18.82 2.86 -7.48
CA VAL A 428 -17.92 1.72 -7.71
C VAL A 428 -18.27 1.06 -9.06
N ASN A 429 -17.26 0.88 -9.92
CA ASN A 429 -17.45 0.49 -11.33
C ASN A 429 -17.43 -1.02 -11.61
N ASN A 430 -16.27 -1.63 -11.88
CA ASN A 430 -16.22 -3.01 -12.42
C ASN A 430 -15.60 -4.00 -11.43
N SER A 431 -14.47 -3.62 -10.84
CA SER A 431 -13.65 -4.48 -9.99
C SER A 431 -13.90 -4.22 -8.51
N LEU A 432 -13.66 -5.25 -7.69
CA LEU A 432 -13.88 -5.20 -6.24
C LEU A 432 -13.18 -4.01 -5.58
N THR A 433 -13.97 -3.06 -5.09
CA THR A 433 -13.47 -1.97 -4.25
C THR A 433 -13.67 -2.32 -2.78
N THR A 434 -12.65 -2.08 -1.95
CA THR A 434 -12.70 -2.34 -0.50
C THR A 434 -12.68 -1.02 0.26
N VAL A 435 -13.64 -0.83 1.16
CA VAL A 435 -13.72 0.29 2.10
C VAL A 435 -13.71 -0.30 3.51
N SER A 436 -12.66 -0.03 4.28
CA SER A 436 -12.48 -0.69 5.59
C SER A 436 -11.99 0.25 6.69
N ASN A 437 -12.46 0.07 7.92
CA ASN A 437 -12.06 0.90 9.07
C ASN A 437 -12.30 2.41 8.82
N CYS A 438 -13.40 2.75 8.16
CA CYS A 438 -13.71 4.14 7.80
C CYS A 438 -14.89 4.68 8.63
N GLN A 439 -14.75 5.91 9.11
CA GLN A 439 -15.82 6.63 9.81
C GLN A 439 -16.20 7.88 9.04
N SER A 440 -17.50 8.15 8.93
CA SER A 440 -17.96 9.37 8.27
C SER A 440 -19.02 10.07 9.11
N ASP A 441 -18.75 11.34 9.41
CA ASP A 441 -19.64 12.31 10.04
C ASP A 441 -19.89 13.48 9.08
N VAL A 442 -20.41 13.15 7.89
CA VAL A 442 -20.62 14.10 6.79
C VAL A 442 -22.11 14.39 6.61
N ASN A 443 -22.46 15.66 6.47
CA ASN A 443 -23.82 16.07 6.06
C ASN A 443 -23.93 16.06 4.53
N ILE A 444 -24.70 15.13 3.98
CA ILE A 444 -25.04 15.01 2.56
C ILE A 444 -26.32 15.79 2.30
N HIS A 445 -26.21 16.94 1.64
CA HIS A 445 -27.32 17.76 1.18
C HIS A 445 -27.63 17.48 -0.29
N SER A 446 -28.79 16.90 -0.55
CA SER A 446 -29.28 16.62 -1.89
C SER A 446 -30.27 17.69 -2.34
N GLY A 447 -29.97 18.27 -3.51
CA GLY A 447 -30.91 19.05 -4.30
C GLY A 447 -31.65 18.21 -5.36
N TYR A 448 -31.43 16.88 -5.40
CA TYR A 448 -32.06 16.01 -6.39
C TYR A 448 -33.53 15.71 -6.03
N HIS A 449 -34.40 15.79 -7.04
CA HIS A 449 -35.84 15.54 -6.91
C HIS A 449 -36.18 14.13 -7.42
N GLY A 450 -36.48 13.20 -6.51
CA GLY A 450 -36.77 11.79 -6.79
C GLY A 450 -35.66 10.84 -6.33
N ASP A 451 -35.52 9.69 -7.02
CA ASP A 451 -34.56 8.64 -6.64
C ASP A 451 -33.11 9.11 -6.81
N ALA A 452 -32.51 9.53 -5.69
CA ALA A 452 -31.15 10.05 -5.67
C ALA A 452 -30.09 8.96 -5.48
N THR A 453 -30.48 7.80 -4.90
CA THR A 453 -29.57 6.69 -4.64
C THR A 453 -28.30 7.15 -3.90
N HIS A 454 -28.46 7.91 -2.82
CA HIS A 454 -27.33 8.29 -1.97
C HIS A 454 -27.06 7.21 -0.93
N GLY A 455 -25.80 7.00 -0.60
CA GLY A 455 -25.37 6.14 0.48
C GLY A 455 -24.57 6.94 1.49
N GLY A 456 -24.68 6.61 2.78
CA GLY A 456 -23.83 7.26 3.78
C GLY A 456 -22.35 7.04 3.50
N ILE A 457 -21.92 5.81 3.16
CA ILE A 457 -20.51 5.49 2.86
C ILE A 457 -20.26 5.41 1.34
N VAL A 458 -21.06 4.59 0.64
CA VAL A 458 -20.95 4.36 -0.81
C VAL A 458 -22.28 4.66 -1.50
N GLY A 459 -22.27 5.51 -2.52
CA GLY A 459 -23.48 5.87 -3.27
C GLY A 459 -24.02 4.72 -4.12
N LEU A 460 -23.29 4.31 -5.15
CA LEU A 460 -23.68 3.25 -6.09
C LEU A 460 -22.59 2.19 -6.23
N ALA A 461 -22.98 0.91 -6.20
CA ALA A 461 -22.10 -0.22 -6.47
C ALA A 461 -22.50 -0.94 -7.76
N ASN A 462 -22.05 -0.44 -8.92
CA ASN A 462 -22.17 -1.13 -10.21
C ASN A 462 -21.22 -2.33 -10.30
N GLY A 463 -20.11 -2.26 -9.57
CA GLY A 463 -19.17 -3.35 -9.32
C GLY A 463 -19.25 -3.81 -7.88
N PRO A 464 -18.70 -4.99 -7.53
CA PRO A 464 -18.75 -5.47 -6.16
C PRO A 464 -18.01 -4.53 -5.21
N VAL A 465 -18.56 -4.30 -4.03
CA VAL A 465 -17.92 -3.54 -2.95
C VAL A 465 -17.90 -4.35 -1.65
N SER A 466 -16.78 -4.32 -0.94
CA SER A 466 -16.71 -4.78 0.46
C SER A 466 -16.61 -3.57 1.38
N ILE A 467 -17.60 -3.38 2.24
CA ILE A 467 -17.66 -2.33 3.25
C ILE A 467 -17.56 -3.01 4.63
N GLU A 468 -16.41 -2.92 5.26
CA GLU A 468 -16.11 -3.63 6.50
C GLU A 468 -15.69 -2.67 7.60
N ASN A 469 -16.15 -2.88 8.85
CA ASN A 469 -15.71 -2.07 9.98
C ASN A 469 -15.94 -0.56 9.76
N CYS A 470 -17.07 -0.18 9.18
CA CYS A 470 -17.36 1.22 8.85
C CYS A 470 -18.54 1.78 9.65
N ALA A 471 -18.51 3.08 9.92
CA ALA A 471 -19.62 3.77 10.57
C ALA A 471 -20.01 5.06 9.84
N PHE A 472 -21.32 5.27 9.66
CA PHE A 472 -21.88 6.54 9.19
C PHE A 472 -22.75 7.17 10.30
N THR A 473 -22.31 8.34 10.77
CA THR A 473 -22.97 9.12 11.83
C THR A 473 -23.55 10.43 11.33
N GLY A 474 -23.21 10.83 10.10
CA GLY A 474 -23.69 12.05 9.47
C GLY A 474 -25.16 11.98 9.02
N ASN A 475 -25.62 13.00 8.29
CA ASN A 475 -27.03 13.12 7.90
C ASN A 475 -27.20 13.10 6.38
N ILE A 476 -28.28 12.50 5.89
CA ILE A 476 -28.73 12.62 4.50
C ILE A 476 -29.96 13.51 4.48
N ILE A 477 -29.90 14.65 3.79
CA ILE A 477 -30.89 15.73 3.86
C ILE A 477 -31.34 16.11 2.45
N GLY A 478 -32.64 16.12 2.19
CA GLY A 478 -33.18 16.61 0.93
C GLY A 478 -34.71 16.50 0.87
N ASP A 479 -35.40 17.65 0.79
CA ASP A 479 -36.86 17.73 0.92
C ASP A 479 -37.64 16.87 -0.08
N TRP A 480 -37.08 16.65 -1.26
CA TRP A 480 -37.71 15.88 -2.35
C TRP A 480 -36.87 14.69 -2.81
N THR A 481 -35.83 14.37 -2.04
CA THR A 481 -34.95 13.25 -2.31
C THR A 481 -35.60 11.99 -1.79
N THR A 482 -35.54 10.91 -2.57
CA THR A 482 -36.04 9.60 -2.17
C THR A 482 -34.95 8.55 -2.35
N ASN A 483 -35.22 7.32 -1.88
CA ASN A 483 -34.46 6.12 -2.26
C ASN A 483 -32.96 6.19 -1.90
N CYS A 484 -32.64 6.46 -0.64
CA CYS A 484 -31.25 6.51 -0.14
C CYS A 484 -30.99 5.42 0.90
N ALA A 485 -29.73 5.21 1.26
CA ALA A 485 -29.38 4.29 2.35
C ALA A 485 -28.30 4.82 3.30
N GLY A 486 -28.31 4.36 4.54
CA GLY A 486 -27.36 4.80 5.55
C GLY A 486 -25.93 4.30 5.33
N ILE A 487 -25.71 3.18 4.62
CA ILE A 487 -24.37 2.68 4.28
C ILE A 487 -24.15 2.62 2.76
N LEU A 488 -24.96 1.84 2.04
CA LEU A 488 -24.85 1.62 0.59
C LEU A 488 -26.12 2.03 -0.15
N GLY A 489 -26.03 3.09 -0.97
CA GLY A 489 -27.18 3.68 -1.65
C GLY A 489 -27.89 2.76 -2.64
N TRP A 490 -27.16 1.95 -3.42
CA TRP A 490 -27.73 0.88 -4.25
C TRP A 490 -26.68 -0.18 -4.61
N ALA A 491 -27.03 -1.45 -4.46
CA ALA A 491 -26.27 -2.58 -4.96
C ALA A 491 -26.70 -2.93 -6.41
N GLY A 492 -25.91 -2.51 -7.40
CA GLY A 492 -26.21 -2.71 -8.83
C GLY A 492 -25.83 -4.09 -9.36
N THR A 493 -24.93 -4.80 -8.68
CA THR A 493 -24.50 -6.17 -9.01
C THR A 493 -24.43 -7.04 -7.75
N SER A 494 -24.37 -8.36 -7.88
CA SER A 494 -24.19 -9.28 -6.75
C SER A 494 -22.74 -9.31 -6.25
N GLY A 495 -22.54 -9.82 -5.03
CA GLY A 495 -21.22 -10.02 -4.44
C GLY A 495 -20.75 -8.89 -3.53
N ASN A 496 -21.64 -7.97 -3.16
CA ASN A 496 -21.33 -6.94 -2.17
C ASN A 496 -21.36 -7.51 -0.75
N ILE A 497 -20.51 -6.97 0.10
CA ILE A 497 -20.37 -7.38 1.50
C ILE A 497 -20.50 -6.13 2.36
N ILE A 498 -21.35 -6.20 3.38
CA ILE A 498 -21.43 -5.20 4.45
C ILE A 498 -21.31 -5.94 5.78
N LYS A 499 -20.19 -5.72 6.47
CA LYS A 499 -19.84 -6.50 7.65
C LYS A 499 -19.30 -5.63 8.76
N ASN A 500 -19.77 -5.87 9.98
CA ASN A 500 -19.34 -5.11 11.16
C ASN A 500 -19.55 -3.61 10.95
N CYS A 501 -20.72 -3.18 10.46
CA CYS A 501 -20.97 -1.77 10.18
C CYS A 501 -22.02 -1.15 11.12
N LEU A 502 -21.98 0.17 11.26
CA LEU A 502 -22.94 0.92 12.06
C LEU A 502 -23.48 2.14 11.32
N TYR A 503 -24.81 2.29 11.34
CA TYR A 503 -25.49 3.52 10.93
C TYR A 503 -26.20 4.18 12.13
N THR A 504 -25.79 5.39 12.51
CA THR A 504 -26.50 6.18 13.56
C THR A 504 -26.98 7.54 13.07
N GLY A 505 -26.69 7.88 11.82
CA GLY A 505 -27.11 9.12 11.20
C GLY A 505 -28.62 9.30 11.10
N THR A 506 -29.07 10.45 10.59
CA THR A 506 -30.48 10.65 10.23
C THR A 506 -30.67 10.72 8.71
N MET A 507 -31.85 10.28 8.27
CA MET A 507 -32.33 10.44 6.89
C MET A 507 -33.51 11.41 6.92
N ASN A 508 -33.23 12.69 6.66
CA ASN A 508 -34.23 13.76 6.56
C ASN A 508 -34.58 13.97 5.08
N ILE A 509 -35.21 12.95 4.51
CA ILE A 509 -35.58 12.87 3.10
C ILE A 509 -37.06 12.51 2.97
N ASP A 510 -37.62 12.63 1.78
CA ASP A 510 -38.98 12.15 1.54
C ASP A 510 -38.99 10.61 1.50
N VAL A 511 -39.54 10.03 2.56
CA VAL A 511 -39.74 8.59 2.72
C VAL A 511 -41.15 8.13 2.36
N THR A 512 -42.02 9.03 1.90
CA THR A 512 -43.42 8.77 1.59
C THR A 512 -43.70 8.63 0.09
N MET A 513 -42.92 9.30 -0.75
CA MET A 513 -43.03 9.22 -2.20
C MET A 513 -42.36 7.96 -2.79
N TRP A 514 -42.96 7.37 -3.83
CA TRP A 514 -42.39 6.31 -4.68
C TRP A 514 -41.95 5.00 -3.97
N GLY A 515 -42.72 4.54 -2.99
CA GLY A 515 -42.72 3.12 -2.60
C GLY A 515 -41.76 2.69 -1.48
N GLN A 516 -41.32 3.59 -0.59
CA GLN A 516 -40.56 3.26 0.63
C GLN A 516 -39.28 2.41 0.42
N ASN A 517 -38.44 2.79 -0.54
CA ASN A 517 -37.24 2.00 -0.87
C ASN A 517 -35.95 2.49 -0.18
N SER A 518 -36.02 3.44 0.76
CA SER A 518 -34.84 3.86 1.52
C SER A 518 -34.54 2.87 2.65
N GLU A 519 -33.27 2.57 2.93
CA GLU A 519 -32.88 1.52 3.89
C GLU A 519 -31.79 2.03 4.85
N PRO A 520 -31.76 1.65 6.13
CA PRO A 520 -30.70 2.07 7.05
C PRO A 520 -29.33 1.49 6.65
N ILE A 521 -29.26 0.28 6.07
CA ILE A 521 -27.99 -0.32 5.66
C ILE A 521 -27.80 -0.25 4.15
N ALA A 522 -28.59 -0.99 3.36
CA ALA A 522 -28.36 -1.07 1.92
C ALA A 522 -29.64 -1.21 1.12
N ARG A 523 -29.74 -0.54 -0.03
CA ARG A 523 -30.82 -0.84 -0.99
C ARG A 523 -30.44 -2.02 -1.89
N ASN A 524 -31.45 -2.76 -2.34
CA ASN A 524 -31.30 -3.99 -3.12
C ASN A 524 -30.50 -5.08 -2.36
N SER A 525 -30.91 -5.36 -1.12
CA SER A 525 -30.15 -6.21 -0.19
C SER A 525 -30.00 -7.66 -0.64
N ASP A 526 -30.79 -8.15 -1.60
CA ASP A 526 -30.60 -9.49 -2.18
C ASP A 526 -29.24 -9.64 -2.89
N HIS A 527 -28.61 -8.52 -3.26
CA HIS A 527 -27.27 -8.46 -3.84
C HIS A 527 -26.16 -8.21 -2.81
N VAL A 528 -26.49 -8.20 -1.52
CA VAL A 528 -25.59 -7.82 -0.42
C VAL A 528 -25.59 -8.88 0.67
N THR A 529 -24.41 -9.36 1.06
CA THR A 529 -24.25 -10.14 2.29
C THR A 529 -24.08 -9.20 3.47
N ILE A 530 -25.14 -9.02 4.26
CA ILE A 530 -25.13 -8.18 5.47
C ILE A 530 -24.91 -9.07 6.69
N SER A 531 -23.86 -8.80 7.48
CA SER A 531 -23.58 -9.53 8.72
C SER A 531 -23.04 -8.61 9.81
N ASN A 532 -23.41 -8.88 11.07
CA ASN A 532 -22.96 -8.12 12.24
C ASN A 532 -23.08 -6.58 12.06
N THR A 533 -24.19 -6.13 11.49
CA THR A 533 -24.38 -4.73 11.10
C THR A 533 -25.62 -4.15 11.77
N TYR A 534 -25.46 -2.96 12.35
CA TYR A 534 -26.42 -2.36 13.27
C TYR A 534 -26.87 -0.97 12.80
N TYR A 535 -28.08 -0.56 13.22
CA TYR A 535 -28.57 0.80 12.98
C TYR A 535 -29.35 1.37 14.18
N LEU A 536 -29.25 2.67 14.42
CA LEU A 536 -30.06 3.38 15.43
C LEU A 536 -31.38 3.88 14.81
N ASN A 537 -31.26 4.60 13.69
CA ASN A 537 -32.38 5.22 13.00
C ASN A 537 -32.75 4.42 11.75
N ALA A 538 -34.04 4.33 11.45
CA ALA A 538 -34.54 3.68 10.25
C ALA A 538 -35.62 4.56 9.58
N PRO A 539 -35.70 4.55 8.24
CA PRO A 539 -36.70 5.31 7.50
C PRO A 539 -38.13 4.72 7.62
N HIS A 540 -38.26 3.45 8.04
CA HIS A 540 -39.52 2.75 8.26
C HIS A 540 -39.33 1.58 9.27
N GLU A 541 -40.40 0.85 9.61
CA GLU A 541 -40.38 -0.14 10.70
C GLU A 541 -39.63 -1.45 10.38
N THR A 542 -39.75 -1.97 9.15
CA THR A 542 -39.09 -3.22 8.72
C THR A 542 -37.93 -2.90 7.80
N SER A 543 -36.70 -3.04 8.27
CA SER A 543 -35.51 -2.68 7.49
C SER A 543 -34.39 -3.73 7.61
N ASN A 544 -33.44 -3.72 6.69
CA ASN A 544 -32.27 -4.59 6.77
C ASN A 544 -31.26 -4.16 7.86
N GLY A 545 -30.54 -5.14 8.42
CA GLY A 545 -29.66 -4.95 9.58
C GLY A 545 -30.38 -5.16 10.92
N VAL A 546 -29.70 -4.85 12.03
CA VAL A 546 -30.25 -5.02 13.38
C VAL A 546 -30.41 -3.67 14.09
N LYS A 547 -31.65 -3.32 14.47
CA LYS A 547 -31.93 -2.10 15.23
C LYS A 547 -31.29 -2.15 16.62
N VAL A 548 -30.67 -1.06 17.04
CA VAL A 548 -30.13 -0.85 18.39
C VAL A 548 -30.74 0.38 19.04
N THR A 549 -30.59 0.51 20.36
CA THR A 549 -31.03 1.69 21.12
C THR A 549 -29.86 2.60 21.47
N GLU A 550 -30.15 3.85 21.83
CA GLU A 550 -29.13 4.76 22.36
C GLU A 550 -28.45 4.22 23.61
N GLU A 551 -29.17 3.49 24.48
CA GLU A 551 -28.58 2.87 25.68
C GLU A 551 -27.52 1.83 25.31
N GLN A 552 -27.79 0.99 24.29
CA GLN A 552 -26.83 -0.01 23.81
C GLN A 552 -25.58 0.61 23.17
N LEU A 553 -25.73 1.78 22.54
CA LEU A 553 -24.60 2.53 21.98
C LEU A 553 -23.73 3.16 23.08
N LYS A 554 -24.36 3.66 24.16
CA LYS A 554 -23.67 4.38 25.26
C LYS A 554 -22.99 3.44 26.26
N ASN A 555 -23.36 2.16 26.31
CA ASN A 555 -22.84 1.20 27.30
C ASN A 555 -21.76 0.24 26.76
N GLY A 556 -21.43 0.27 25.47
CA GLY A 556 -20.42 -0.61 24.86
C GLY A 556 -20.94 -1.94 24.31
N GLU A 557 -22.25 -2.23 24.40
CA GLU A 557 -22.84 -3.46 23.85
C GLU A 557 -22.63 -3.57 22.34
N VAL A 558 -22.92 -2.49 21.61
CA VAL A 558 -22.78 -2.46 20.15
C VAL A 558 -21.31 -2.56 19.75
N ALA A 559 -20.41 -1.86 20.46
CA ALA A 559 -18.97 -1.96 20.24
C ALA A 559 -18.46 -3.40 20.43
N SER A 560 -18.94 -4.08 21.48
CA SER A 560 -18.60 -5.48 21.74
C SER A 560 -19.07 -6.43 20.65
N LYS A 561 -20.29 -6.23 20.15
CA LYS A 561 -20.83 -7.05 19.06
C LYS A 561 -20.06 -6.83 17.76
N LEU A 562 -19.81 -5.57 17.42
CA LEU A 562 -19.03 -5.18 16.24
C LEU A 562 -17.60 -5.73 16.29
N GLN A 563 -16.92 -5.63 17.45
CA GLN A 563 -15.60 -6.22 17.67
C GLN A 563 -15.63 -7.75 17.55
N GLY A 564 -16.65 -8.41 18.12
CA GLY A 564 -16.85 -9.86 18.01
C GLY A 564 -15.57 -10.65 18.28
N ASN A 565 -15.23 -11.55 17.35
CA ASN A 565 -14.00 -12.36 17.39
C ASN A 565 -12.92 -11.83 16.41
N GLN A 566 -12.96 -10.54 16.06
CA GLN A 566 -11.95 -9.96 15.18
C GLN A 566 -10.58 -9.97 15.87
N ASN A 567 -9.54 -10.42 15.14
CA ASN A 567 -8.16 -10.41 15.63
C ASN A 567 -7.61 -8.99 15.73
N GLU A 568 -8.05 -8.10 14.84
CA GLU A 568 -7.67 -6.71 14.84
C GLU A 568 -8.48 -5.93 15.86
N SER A 569 -7.84 -4.98 16.52
CA SER A 569 -8.50 -4.08 17.47
C SER A 569 -9.09 -2.90 16.70
N VAL A 570 -10.40 -2.86 16.55
CA VAL A 570 -11.06 -1.92 15.62
C VAL A 570 -12.00 -0.96 16.35
N TRP A 571 -12.79 -1.48 17.28
CA TRP A 571 -13.89 -0.74 17.90
C TRP A 571 -13.54 -0.25 19.30
N ALA A 572 -13.97 0.97 19.60
CA ALA A 572 -13.89 1.59 20.91
C ALA A 572 -15.20 2.32 21.23
N PHE A 573 -15.43 2.62 22.50
CA PHE A 573 -16.60 3.37 22.94
C PHE A 573 -16.24 4.22 24.16
N ARG A 574 -17.09 5.19 24.46
CA ARG A 574 -16.88 6.08 25.60
C ARG A 574 -18.08 6.05 26.54
N LEU A 575 -17.82 5.82 27.83
CA LEU A 575 -18.85 5.76 28.86
C LEU A 575 -19.16 7.15 29.42
N GLY A 576 -20.44 7.43 29.67
CA GLY A 576 -20.93 8.71 30.20
C GLY A 576 -21.84 9.48 29.24
N GLU A 577 -22.06 10.76 29.53
CA GLU A 577 -22.96 11.60 28.74
C GLU A 577 -22.33 12.07 27.42
N GLY A 578 -23.12 11.99 26.34
CA GLY A 578 -22.85 12.68 25.08
C GLY A 578 -21.97 11.96 24.05
N THR A 579 -21.65 10.67 24.21
CA THR A 579 -20.67 10.00 23.34
C THR A 579 -21.25 8.83 22.54
N MET A 580 -21.09 8.94 21.22
CA MET A 580 -21.43 7.95 20.19
C MET A 580 -20.15 7.19 19.85
N LEU A 581 -20.27 5.92 19.49
CA LEU A 581 -19.19 4.99 19.14
C LEU A 581 -18.00 5.64 18.38
N ASP A 582 -16.75 5.26 18.71
CA ASP A 582 -15.56 5.71 17.98
C ASP A 582 -14.90 4.51 17.28
N LEU A 583 -14.44 4.73 16.05
CA LEU A 583 -13.54 3.80 15.37
C LEU A 583 -12.11 4.09 15.86
N PHE A 584 -11.23 3.09 15.83
CA PHE A 584 -9.82 3.11 16.24
C PHE A 584 -9.55 2.80 17.72
N SER A 585 -8.87 1.68 17.94
CA SER A 585 -8.63 1.01 19.22
C SER A 585 -7.56 1.62 20.14
N HIS A 586 -6.94 2.75 19.79
CA HIS A 586 -5.98 3.38 20.72
C HIS A 586 -6.01 4.90 20.59
N PRO A 587 -6.32 5.64 21.67
CA PRO A 587 -6.28 7.08 21.61
C PRO A 587 -4.84 7.56 21.36
N LYS A 588 -4.64 8.58 20.51
CA LYS A 588 -3.29 9.11 20.17
C LYS A 588 -2.54 9.71 21.38
N ASN A 589 -3.22 10.00 22.49
CA ASN A 589 -2.68 10.70 23.67
C ASN A 589 -3.07 10.00 25.00
N ASN A 590 -2.27 9.05 25.46
CA ASN A 590 -2.57 8.25 26.67
C ASN A 590 -2.71 9.12 27.93
N GLY A 591 -3.71 8.81 28.76
CA GLY A 591 -3.93 9.44 30.07
C GLY A 591 -4.39 10.91 30.08
N SER A 592 -4.69 11.52 28.92
CA SER A 592 -5.25 12.88 28.87
C SER A 592 -6.71 12.93 29.33
N GLU A 593 -7.15 14.06 29.90
CA GLU A 593 -8.57 14.30 30.26
C GLU A 593 -9.53 14.13 29.06
N ALA A 594 -9.01 14.29 27.83
CA ALA A 594 -9.78 14.07 26.61
C ALA A 594 -10.22 12.60 26.42
N ASN A 595 -9.49 11.63 27.01
CA ASN A 595 -9.72 10.19 26.86
C ASN A 595 -10.33 9.54 28.13
N VAL A 596 -10.82 10.34 29.07
CA VAL A 596 -11.59 9.83 30.22
C VAL A 596 -12.72 8.94 29.72
N ASN A 597 -12.85 7.76 30.31
CA ASN A 597 -13.88 6.76 30.00
C ASN A 597 -13.82 6.19 28.59
N TYR A 598 -12.71 6.38 27.86
CA TYR A 598 -12.51 5.77 26.55
C TYR A 598 -12.11 4.30 26.72
N VAL A 599 -13.02 3.40 26.36
CA VAL A 599 -12.86 1.95 26.47
C VAL A 599 -12.56 1.39 25.08
N TYR A 600 -11.40 0.76 24.94
CA TYR A 600 -10.91 0.26 23.66
C TYR A 600 -10.51 -1.20 23.74
N TYR A 601 -10.67 -1.94 22.65
CA TYR A 601 -10.20 -3.31 22.56
C TYR A 601 -8.69 -3.31 22.28
N SER A 602 -7.92 -4.15 22.96
CA SER A 602 -6.49 -4.33 22.69
C SER A 602 -6.03 -5.70 23.17
N ALA A 603 -5.22 -6.39 22.37
CA ALA A 603 -4.59 -7.66 22.74
C ALA A 603 -5.56 -8.72 23.31
N GLY A 604 -6.81 -8.76 22.82
CA GLY A 604 -7.80 -9.75 23.23
C GLY A 604 -8.72 -9.33 24.39
N SER A 605 -8.54 -8.14 24.97
CA SER A 605 -9.35 -7.63 26.09
C SER A 605 -9.72 -6.15 25.94
N TRP A 606 -10.67 -5.68 26.75
CA TRP A 606 -11.04 -4.26 26.81
C TRP A 606 -10.20 -3.52 27.86
N HIS A 607 -9.83 -2.29 27.52
CA HIS A 607 -8.94 -1.43 28.30
C HIS A 607 -9.48 -0.01 28.42
N CYS A 608 -9.16 0.68 29.51
CA CYS A 608 -9.46 2.09 29.73
C CYS A 608 -8.32 2.72 30.54
N ASP A 609 -7.58 3.67 29.97
CA ASP A 609 -6.44 4.26 30.68
C ASP A 609 -6.90 5.02 31.94
N TYR A 610 -8.04 5.72 31.84
CA TYR A 610 -8.58 6.52 32.93
C TYR A 610 -10.10 6.41 33.00
N TYR A 611 -10.58 5.66 34.00
CA TYR A 611 -12.00 5.50 34.27
C TYR A 611 -12.46 6.44 35.38
N ARG A 612 -13.47 7.26 35.09
CA ARG A 612 -14.03 8.24 35.99
C ARG A 612 -15.53 8.02 36.20
N LEU A 613 -15.89 7.77 37.45
CA LEU A 613 -17.25 7.73 37.93
C LEU A 613 -17.65 9.09 38.49
N THR A 614 -18.88 9.51 38.21
CA THR A 614 -19.45 10.77 38.68
C THR A 614 -20.85 10.50 39.17
N ASP A 615 -21.14 10.83 40.43
CA ASP A 615 -22.50 10.66 40.93
C ASP A 615 -23.53 11.43 40.10
N GLY A 616 -24.61 10.74 39.73
CA GLY A 616 -25.70 11.31 38.94
C GLY A 616 -25.48 11.28 37.42
N ALA A 617 -24.28 10.96 36.94
CA ALA A 617 -24.03 10.81 35.51
C ALA A 617 -24.59 9.48 34.97
N ALA A 618 -25.25 9.53 33.80
CA ALA A 618 -25.81 8.36 33.16
C ALA A 618 -24.76 7.50 32.42
N TYR A 619 -25.09 6.22 32.17
CA TYR A 619 -24.32 5.30 31.31
C TYR A 619 -22.83 5.14 31.66
N GLN A 620 -22.48 5.19 32.94
CA GLN A 620 -21.09 5.02 33.40
C GLN A 620 -20.68 3.56 33.64
N VAL A 621 -21.57 2.59 33.40
CA VAL A 621 -21.30 1.15 33.57
C VAL A 621 -21.23 0.48 32.20
N SER A 622 -20.19 -0.34 32.01
CA SER A 622 -19.90 -1.01 30.74
C SER A 622 -20.70 -2.31 30.57
N TYR A 623 -21.01 -2.66 29.32
CA TYR A 623 -21.52 -3.97 28.90
C TYR A 623 -20.44 -5.06 28.96
N VAL A 624 -19.17 -4.66 28.86
CA VAL A 624 -18.01 -5.57 28.88
C VAL A 624 -17.13 -5.33 30.10
N ASP A 625 -16.49 -6.39 30.59
CA ASP A 625 -15.40 -6.27 31.56
C ASP A 625 -14.22 -5.55 30.89
N PHE A 626 -13.60 -4.59 31.58
CA PHE A 626 -12.41 -3.92 31.09
C PHE A 626 -11.39 -3.67 32.20
N ARG A 627 -10.11 -3.61 31.83
CA ARG A 627 -9.04 -3.20 32.74
C ARG A 627 -8.94 -1.67 32.73
N ALA A 628 -9.13 -1.05 33.89
CA ALA A 628 -8.84 0.36 34.09
C ALA A 628 -7.44 0.52 34.69
N ASP A 629 -6.61 1.42 34.16
CA ASP A 629 -5.27 1.68 34.72
C ASP A 629 -5.32 2.69 35.88
N LYS A 630 -6.21 3.69 35.78
CA LYS A 630 -6.52 4.66 36.84
C LYS A 630 -8.02 4.79 37.04
N ILE A 631 -8.46 4.89 38.29
CA ILE A 631 -9.87 5.09 38.63
C ILE A 631 -10.06 6.30 39.55
N THR A 632 -11.04 7.15 39.24
CA THR A 632 -11.49 8.23 40.13
C THR A 632 -13.00 8.18 40.27
N HIS A 633 -13.51 8.27 41.50
CA HIS A 633 -14.92 8.49 41.78
C HIS A 633 -15.14 9.91 42.31
N LEU A 634 -15.71 10.79 41.49
CA LEU A 634 -16.16 12.11 41.87
C LEU A 634 -17.46 12.01 42.69
N ARG A 635 -17.34 12.32 43.98
CA ARG A 635 -18.41 12.23 44.98
C ARG A 635 -18.07 13.10 46.18
N SER A 636 -18.93 14.04 46.52
CA SER A 636 -18.81 14.86 47.73
C SER A 636 -19.11 14.04 48.98
N LEU A 637 -18.09 13.89 49.84
CA LEU A 637 -18.14 13.08 51.05
C LEU A 637 -17.61 13.89 52.24
N THR A 638 -18.33 13.83 53.36
CA THR A 638 -18.02 14.56 54.60
C THR A 638 -17.36 13.64 55.62
N ALA A 639 -16.33 14.12 56.31
CA ALA A 639 -15.67 13.40 57.40
C ALA A 639 -16.66 12.90 58.46
N GLY A 640 -16.46 11.67 58.95
CA GLY A 640 -17.25 11.04 60.00
C GLY A 640 -18.64 10.57 59.60
N ARG A 641 -19.12 10.92 58.40
CA ARG A 641 -20.45 10.53 57.92
C ARG A 641 -20.42 9.17 57.19
N PRO A 642 -21.39 8.26 57.45
CA PRO A 642 -21.50 7.02 56.71
C PRO A 642 -22.15 7.25 55.33
N TYR A 643 -21.65 6.52 54.33
CA TYR A 643 -22.14 6.53 52.96
C TYR A 643 -22.27 5.11 52.44
N THR A 644 -23.30 4.85 51.64
CA THR A 644 -23.42 3.58 50.93
C THR A 644 -22.51 3.55 49.71
N TRP A 645 -21.93 2.38 49.43
CA TRP A 645 -20.88 2.17 48.45
C TRP A 645 -21.10 0.86 47.71
N CYS A 646 -21.17 0.90 46.38
CA CYS A 646 -21.22 -0.29 45.52
C CYS A 646 -20.51 0.06 44.21
N GLN A 647 -19.27 -0.39 44.04
CA GLN A 647 -18.45 0.00 42.88
C GLN A 647 -18.35 -1.12 41.86
N PRO A 648 -18.18 -0.82 40.57
CA PRO A 648 -18.05 -1.85 39.54
C PRO A 648 -16.66 -2.49 39.50
N TYR A 649 -15.75 -2.17 40.43
CA TYR A 649 -14.40 -2.72 40.49
C TYR A 649 -14.07 -3.18 41.90
N ALA A 650 -13.19 -4.17 41.98
CA ALA A 650 -12.67 -4.64 43.25
C ALA A 650 -11.44 -3.82 43.67
N VAL A 651 -11.30 -3.56 44.96
CA VAL A 651 -10.09 -2.95 45.53
C VAL A 651 -9.65 -3.73 46.75
N THR A 652 -8.36 -3.74 47.04
CA THR A 652 -7.86 -4.29 48.31
C THR A 652 -8.00 -3.23 49.39
N TYR A 653 -8.83 -3.47 50.40
CA TYR A 653 -9.01 -2.51 51.50
C TYR A 653 -7.69 -2.32 52.26
N SER A 654 -7.33 -1.06 52.49
CA SER A 654 -6.20 -0.66 53.33
C SER A 654 -6.65 0.35 54.38
N ASP A 655 -6.07 0.29 55.58
CA ASP A 655 -6.27 1.30 56.60
C ASP A 655 -5.66 2.67 56.22
N ASP A 656 -4.90 2.77 55.13
CA ASP A 656 -4.43 4.04 54.57
C ASP A 656 -5.47 4.72 53.64
N MET A 657 -6.53 4.00 53.24
CA MET A 657 -7.60 4.58 52.43
C MET A 657 -8.28 5.75 53.17
N PRO A 658 -8.85 6.73 52.46
CA PRO A 658 -9.50 7.90 53.08
C PRO A 658 -10.80 7.58 53.84
N PHE A 659 -11.20 6.31 53.88
CA PHE A 659 -12.38 5.85 54.58
C PHE A 659 -12.09 4.55 55.33
N LYS A 660 -12.94 4.25 56.32
CA LYS A 660 -13.12 2.90 56.86
C LYS A 660 -14.27 2.23 56.12
N ALA A 661 -14.11 0.97 55.72
CA ALA A 661 -15.15 0.19 55.07
C ALA A 661 -15.81 -0.79 56.04
N TYR A 662 -17.13 -0.97 55.92
CA TYR A 662 -17.91 -1.86 56.75
C TYR A 662 -18.87 -2.70 55.91
N MET A 663 -19.13 -3.92 56.37
CA MET A 663 -20.05 -4.87 55.74
C MET A 663 -21.13 -5.30 56.73
N LEU A 664 -22.34 -5.55 56.24
CA LEU A 664 -23.44 -6.08 57.06
C LEU A 664 -23.03 -7.44 57.63
N SER A 665 -22.98 -7.55 58.96
CA SER A 665 -22.38 -8.69 59.66
C SER A 665 -23.38 -9.51 60.46
N ARG A 666 -24.35 -8.85 61.09
CA ARG A 666 -25.46 -9.49 61.81
C ARG A 666 -26.62 -8.51 61.97
N THR A 667 -27.71 -9.00 62.54
CA THR A 667 -28.84 -8.18 62.98
C THR A 667 -29.06 -8.37 64.48
N THR A 668 -29.46 -7.31 65.19
CA THR A 668 -29.67 -7.37 66.64
C THR A 668 -30.77 -6.40 67.06
N GLY A 669 -31.88 -6.90 67.58
CA GLY A 669 -32.97 -6.07 68.13
C GLY A 669 -33.56 -5.05 67.14
N GLY A 670 -33.69 -5.40 65.86
CA GLY A 670 -34.17 -4.48 64.82
C GLY A 670 -33.12 -3.51 64.26
N ASN A 671 -31.84 -3.66 64.63
CA ASN A 671 -30.73 -2.88 64.08
C ASN A 671 -29.87 -3.72 63.11
N ALA A 672 -29.35 -3.07 62.07
CA ALA A 672 -28.33 -3.60 61.19
C ALA A 672 -26.95 -3.35 61.82
N VAL A 673 -26.18 -4.42 62.04
CA VAL A 673 -24.83 -4.33 62.62
C VAL A 673 -23.79 -4.49 61.53
N PHE A 674 -22.96 -3.47 61.36
CA PHE A 674 -21.91 -3.40 60.36
C PHE A 674 -20.54 -3.60 61.01
N SER A 675 -19.81 -4.62 60.58
CA SER A 675 -18.45 -4.88 61.04
C SER A 675 -17.43 -4.28 60.08
N GLN A 676 -16.35 -3.71 60.61
CA GLN A 676 -15.27 -3.16 59.79
C GLN A 676 -14.62 -4.28 58.95
N VAL A 677 -14.35 -3.99 57.68
CA VAL A 677 -13.59 -4.88 56.80
C VAL A 677 -12.13 -4.91 57.27
N SER A 678 -11.54 -6.10 57.34
CA SER A 678 -10.16 -6.27 57.81
C SER A 678 -9.16 -5.74 56.79
N ASN A 679 -8.07 -5.11 57.26
CA ASN A 679 -6.96 -4.66 56.41
C ASN A 679 -6.44 -5.79 55.50
N GLY A 680 -6.21 -5.49 54.22
CA GLY A 680 -5.81 -6.47 53.20
C GLY A 680 -6.96 -7.31 52.62
N SER A 681 -8.19 -7.18 53.12
CA SER A 681 -9.34 -7.90 52.56
C SER A 681 -9.87 -7.21 51.30
N PRO A 682 -10.38 -7.97 50.31
CA PRO A 682 -11.00 -7.38 49.14
C PRO A 682 -12.35 -6.72 49.46
N LEU A 683 -12.55 -5.51 48.92
CA LEU A 683 -13.87 -4.99 48.63
C LEU A 683 -14.22 -5.48 47.23
N TYR A 684 -15.13 -6.44 47.13
CA TYR A 684 -15.48 -7.07 45.86
C TYR A 684 -16.28 -6.11 44.97
N ALA A 685 -16.05 -6.21 43.66
CA ALA A 685 -16.86 -5.51 42.67
C ALA A 685 -18.34 -5.87 42.82
N LEU A 686 -19.22 -4.90 42.61
CA LEU A 686 -20.67 -5.02 42.63
C LEU A 686 -21.25 -5.52 43.97
N MET A 687 -20.47 -5.48 45.05
CA MET A 687 -20.93 -5.79 46.40
C MET A 687 -21.23 -4.51 47.19
N PRO A 688 -22.27 -4.52 48.04
CA PRO A 688 -22.62 -3.35 48.84
C PRO A 688 -21.81 -3.27 50.14
N TYR A 689 -21.33 -2.06 50.42
CA TYR A 689 -20.59 -1.70 51.64
C TYR A 689 -21.10 -0.37 52.21
N LEU A 690 -20.77 -0.12 53.47
CA LEU A 690 -20.76 1.23 54.04
C LEU A 690 -19.32 1.73 54.10
N ILE A 691 -19.10 2.99 53.76
CA ILE A 691 -17.85 3.69 54.00
C ILE A 691 -18.07 4.85 54.97
N VAL A 692 -17.13 5.06 55.88
CA VAL A 692 -17.11 6.22 56.78
C VAL A 692 -15.82 6.98 56.53
N MET A 693 -15.95 8.24 56.10
CA MET A 693 -14.78 9.05 55.72
C MET A 693 -13.95 9.47 56.91
N LYS A 694 -12.63 9.48 56.76
CA LYS A 694 -11.66 10.03 57.72
C LYS A 694 -11.53 11.55 57.57
N ASP A 695 -11.62 12.03 56.33
CA ASP A 695 -11.52 13.43 55.92
C ASP A 695 -12.61 13.78 54.89
N SER A 696 -13.01 15.06 54.82
CA SER A 696 -13.95 15.54 53.80
C SER A 696 -13.24 15.69 52.46
N ARG A 697 -13.86 15.22 51.37
CA ARG A 697 -13.28 15.25 50.02
C ARG A 697 -14.36 15.19 48.94
N GLU A 698 -14.01 15.65 47.75
CA GLU A 698 -14.90 15.65 46.58
C GLU A 698 -14.68 14.48 45.62
N ARG A 699 -13.66 13.65 45.89
CA ARG A 699 -13.36 12.47 45.09
C ARG A 699 -12.59 11.40 45.84
N ILE A 700 -12.68 10.17 45.38
CA ILE A 700 -11.83 9.05 45.80
C ILE A 700 -11.00 8.62 44.58
N ASP A 701 -9.68 8.67 44.72
CA ASP A 701 -8.74 8.23 43.68
C ASP A 701 -8.19 6.84 44.02
N TYR A 702 -8.04 6.00 43.00
CA TYR A 702 -7.42 4.70 43.06
C TYR A 702 -6.40 4.57 41.94
N ASP A 703 -5.13 4.70 42.31
CA ASP A 703 -3.98 4.74 41.39
C ASP A 703 -3.40 3.35 41.07
N GLN A 704 -4.19 2.28 41.24
CA GLN A 704 -3.82 0.93 40.84
C GLN A 704 -4.78 0.41 39.77
N SER A 705 -4.27 -0.40 38.86
CA SER A 705 -5.12 -1.00 37.84
C SER A 705 -6.12 -1.97 38.46
N ALA A 706 -7.38 -1.92 38.03
CA ALA A 706 -8.42 -2.85 38.47
C ALA A 706 -9.28 -3.31 37.30
N ILE A 707 -9.88 -4.50 37.45
CA ILE A 707 -10.89 -4.97 36.51
C ILE A 707 -12.23 -4.36 36.90
N VAL A 708 -12.78 -3.55 35.99
CA VAL A 708 -14.14 -3.03 36.07
C VAL A 708 -15.06 -4.08 35.45
N LYS A 709 -16.05 -4.51 36.23
CA LYS A 709 -17.03 -5.52 35.88
C LYS A 709 -18.20 -4.93 35.10
N SER A 710 -18.66 -5.69 34.11
CA SER A 710 -19.82 -5.34 33.32
C SER A 710 -21.10 -5.30 34.15
N PHE A 711 -22.11 -4.56 33.69
CA PHE A 711 -23.43 -4.55 34.34
C PHE A 711 -24.20 -5.86 34.19
N ASP A 712 -23.81 -6.74 33.25
CA ASP A 712 -24.39 -8.08 33.08
C ASP A 712 -23.91 -9.06 34.18
N THR A 713 -22.87 -8.68 34.92
CA THR A 713 -22.50 -9.40 36.14
C THR A 713 -23.57 -9.18 37.20
N SER A 714 -23.98 -10.26 37.88
CA SER A 714 -25.01 -10.19 38.91
C SER A 714 -24.61 -9.24 40.05
N LEU A 715 -25.51 -8.30 40.37
CA LEU A 715 -25.35 -7.43 41.54
C LEU A 715 -25.31 -8.28 42.81
N GLY A 716 -24.25 -8.07 43.58
CA GLY A 716 -24.05 -8.72 44.85
C GLY A 716 -24.99 -8.20 45.93
N TYR A 717 -25.19 -9.02 46.96
CA TYR A 717 -25.91 -8.63 48.15
C TYR A 717 -25.31 -9.29 49.38
N VAL A 718 -25.57 -8.71 50.54
CA VAL A 718 -25.24 -9.31 51.84
C VAL A 718 -26.53 -9.45 52.62
N GLN A 719 -26.86 -10.66 53.08
CA GLN A 719 -28.06 -10.91 53.87
C GLN A 719 -27.69 -11.41 55.26
N GLN A 720 -28.33 -10.84 56.28
CA GLN A 720 -28.19 -11.26 57.67
C GLN A 720 -29.58 -11.22 58.33
N GLY A 721 -30.09 -12.38 58.75
CA GLY A 721 -31.48 -12.50 59.21
C GLY A 721 -32.47 -11.96 58.18
N ASP A 722 -33.38 -11.10 58.63
CA ASP A 722 -34.42 -10.47 57.79
C ASP A 722 -33.94 -9.27 56.98
N ILE A 723 -32.69 -8.82 57.17
CA ILE A 723 -32.13 -7.64 56.49
C ILE A 723 -31.22 -8.06 55.36
N LYS A 724 -31.46 -7.52 54.17
CA LYS A 724 -30.62 -7.70 52.98
C LYS A 724 -30.09 -6.35 52.53
N MET A 725 -28.78 -6.21 52.43
CA MET A 725 -28.15 -5.05 51.82
C MET A 725 -27.92 -5.34 50.33
N MET A 726 -28.48 -4.49 49.48
CA MET A 726 -28.47 -4.60 48.03
C MET A 726 -27.59 -3.48 47.45
N GLY A 727 -26.71 -3.82 46.52
CA GLY A 727 -26.00 -2.85 45.70
C GLY A 727 -26.84 -2.40 44.50
N THR A 728 -26.57 -1.21 43.96
CA THR A 728 -27.07 -0.76 42.66
C THR A 728 -25.99 0.01 41.91
N VAL A 729 -25.92 -0.20 40.60
CA VAL A 729 -25.08 0.54 39.65
C VAL A 729 -25.91 1.36 38.65
N LYS A 730 -27.24 1.33 38.79
CA LYS A 730 -28.19 2.15 38.02
C LYS A 730 -28.96 3.07 38.95
N THR A 731 -29.52 4.14 38.40
CA THR A 731 -30.50 4.97 39.11
C THR A 731 -31.75 4.15 39.39
N ILE A 732 -32.23 4.17 40.64
CA ILE A 732 -33.51 3.56 41.03
C ILE A 732 -34.45 4.69 41.42
N SER A 733 -35.59 4.81 40.73
CA SER A 733 -36.61 5.82 41.08
C SER A 733 -37.17 5.56 42.48
N ASN A 734 -37.65 6.60 43.18
CA ASN A 734 -38.30 6.39 44.49
C ASN A 734 -39.52 5.45 44.41
N ASP A 735 -40.25 5.47 43.30
CA ASP A 735 -41.38 4.56 43.04
C ASP A 735 -40.92 3.10 43.01
N GLU A 736 -39.88 2.80 42.23
CA GLU A 736 -39.28 1.48 42.15
C GLU A 736 -38.67 1.08 43.50
N ALA A 737 -37.91 1.97 44.15
CA ALA A 737 -37.34 1.73 45.46
C ALA A 737 -38.42 1.44 46.53
N SER A 738 -39.56 2.14 46.49
CA SER A 738 -40.70 1.88 47.37
C SER A 738 -41.33 0.52 47.10
N GLN A 739 -41.44 0.08 45.83
CA GLN A 739 -41.95 -1.25 45.46
C GLN A 739 -41.00 -2.36 45.92
N LEU A 740 -39.70 -2.11 45.83
CA LEU A 740 -38.65 -3.00 46.35
C LEU A 740 -38.60 -3.06 47.88
N GLY A 741 -39.38 -2.22 48.58
CA GLY A 741 -39.35 -2.11 50.03
C GLY A 741 -38.00 -1.58 50.54
N ALA A 742 -37.33 -0.73 49.75
CA ALA A 742 -36.01 -0.22 50.04
C ALA A 742 -36.00 0.70 51.27
N PHE A 743 -34.91 0.67 52.02
CA PHE A 743 -34.56 1.65 53.03
C PHE A 743 -33.26 2.33 52.62
N THR A 744 -33.22 3.65 52.72
CA THR A 744 -32.03 4.47 52.38
C THR A 744 -31.41 5.08 53.62
N LEU A 745 -30.08 5.15 53.61
CA LEU A 745 -29.28 5.73 54.68
C LEU A 745 -29.45 7.25 54.70
N GLN A 746 -29.75 7.80 55.87
CA GLN A 746 -29.93 9.23 56.09
C GLN A 746 -28.70 9.86 56.76
N ASP A 747 -28.67 11.19 56.77
CA ASP A 747 -27.62 12.01 57.38
C ASP A 747 -27.42 11.72 58.87
N ASP A 748 -28.48 11.30 59.57
CA ASP A 748 -28.47 10.93 60.99
C ASP A 748 -27.97 9.49 61.25
N GLY A 749 -27.56 8.76 60.21
CA GLY A 749 -27.09 7.37 60.29
C GLY A 749 -28.21 6.33 60.41
N SER A 750 -29.48 6.75 60.44
CA SER A 750 -30.63 5.85 60.41
C SER A 750 -31.00 5.45 58.98
N TRP A 751 -31.59 4.26 58.84
CA TRP A 751 -32.18 3.80 57.59
C TRP A 751 -33.68 4.03 57.63
N ARG A 752 -34.20 4.70 56.61
CA ARG A 752 -35.62 5.03 56.50
C ARG A 752 -36.22 4.37 55.27
N LYS A 753 -37.42 3.81 55.44
CA LYS A 753 -38.17 3.20 54.34
C LYS A 753 -38.45 4.25 53.28
N VAL A 754 -38.13 3.94 52.03
CA VAL A 754 -38.49 4.77 50.89
C VAL A 754 -40.00 4.71 50.73
N ILE A 755 -40.61 5.88 50.65
CA ILE A 755 -42.05 6.05 50.45
C ILE A 755 -42.23 6.57 49.03
N LYS A 756 -43.33 6.17 48.39
CA LYS A 756 -43.71 6.66 47.07
C LYS A 756 -43.62 8.20 47.03
N ASP A 757 -42.82 8.73 46.11
CA ASP A 757 -42.69 10.17 45.90
C ASP A 757 -43.83 10.63 45.01
N LYS A 758 -44.66 11.57 45.48
CA LYS A 758 -45.79 12.07 44.67
C LYS A 758 -45.32 12.94 43.50
N ASP A 759 -44.11 13.48 43.58
CA ASP A 759 -43.57 14.44 42.62
C ASP A 759 -42.46 13.82 41.71
N ASN A 760 -42.10 12.55 41.92
CA ASN A 760 -41.09 11.80 41.14
C ASN A 760 -39.72 12.51 41.03
N THR A 761 -39.29 13.25 42.05
CA THR A 761 -38.04 14.03 42.03
C THR A 761 -36.88 13.34 42.75
N ALA A 762 -37.16 12.44 43.69
CA ALA A 762 -36.14 11.72 44.46
C ALA A 762 -35.81 10.34 43.87
N TYR A 763 -34.53 9.96 43.95
CA TYR A 763 -34.02 8.68 43.45
C TYR A 763 -32.83 8.19 44.28
N ILE A 764 -32.51 6.89 44.15
CA ILE A 764 -31.25 6.31 44.62
C ILE A 764 -30.25 6.41 43.45
N PRO A 765 -29.15 7.18 43.58
CA PRO A 765 -28.15 7.30 42.53
C PRO A 765 -27.45 5.96 42.22
N PRO A 766 -26.78 5.83 41.06
CA PRO A 766 -25.92 4.68 40.80
C PRO A 766 -24.74 4.60 41.79
N PHE A 767 -24.13 3.42 41.86
CA PHE A 767 -23.00 3.11 42.75
C PHE A 767 -23.32 3.26 44.25
N ARG A 768 -24.55 2.89 44.61
CA ARG A 768 -25.10 2.99 45.97
C ARG A 768 -25.53 1.63 46.49
N ALA A 769 -25.91 1.60 47.76
CA ALA A 769 -26.60 0.47 48.35
C ALA A 769 -27.85 0.92 49.12
N TYR A 770 -28.78 0.00 49.28
CA TYR A 770 -30.00 0.14 50.07
C TYR A 770 -30.27 -1.14 50.85
N LEU A 771 -31.11 -1.06 51.89
CA LEU A 771 -31.56 -2.26 52.61
C LEU A 771 -32.94 -2.67 52.13
N THR A 772 -33.23 -3.96 52.10
CA THR A 772 -34.60 -4.49 52.09
C THR A 772 -34.79 -5.34 53.34
N VAL A 773 -36.00 -5.32 53.90
CA VAL A 773 -36.30 -6.06 55.12
C VAL A 773 -37.61 -6.83 54.98
N SER A 774 -37.57 -8.12 55.31
CA SER A 774 -38.74 -9.00 55.33
C SER A 774 -39.65 -8.66 56.52
N GLY A 775 -40.96 -8.51 56.30
CA GLY A 775 -41.97 -8.47 57.37
C GLY A 775 -42.23 -7.12 58.07
N LEU A 776 -41.61 -6.01 57.64
CA LEU A 776 -41.81 -4.68 58.28
C LEU A 776 -42.90 -3.81 57.61
N THR A 777 -43.76 -3.20 58.43
CA THR A 777 -44.86 -2.31 58.03
C THR A 777 -44.39 -0.88 57.67
N SER A 778 -45.30 -0.06 57.14
CA SER A 778 -45.05 1.35 56.81
C SER A 778 -44.75 2.16 58.08
N GLY A 779 -43.59 2.83 58.14
CA GLY A 779 -43.15 3.65 59.29
C GLY A 779 -41.95 3.08 60.08
N ALA A 780 -41.49 1.87 59.77
CA ALA A 780 -40.34 1.26 60.43
C ALA A 780 -39.04 2.06 60.19
N LYS A 781 -38.20 2.15 61.23
CA LYS A 781 -36.82 2.68 61.18
C LYS A 781 -35.86 1.58 61.57
N ILE A 782 -34.72 1.51 60.89
CA ILE A 782 -33.65 0.57 61.23
C ILE A 782 -32.44 1.39 61.66
N GLY A 783 -31.94 1.14 62.87
CA GLY A 783 -30.69 1.74 63.33
C GLY A 783 -29.46 1.06 62.73
N SER A 784 -28.36 1.80 62.62
CA SER A 784 -27.05 1.27 62.24
C SER A 784 -26.15 1.20 63.48
N VAL A 785 -25.54 0.04 63.73
CA VAL A 785 -24.49 -0.11 64.76
C VAL A 785 -23.19 -0.49 64.08
N PHE A 786 -22.14 0.30 64.25
CA PHE A 786 -20.81 0.00 63.75
C PHE A 786 -20.01 -0.70 64.86
N SER A 787 -19.55 -1.93 64.61
CA SER A 787 -18.65 -2.65 65.51
C SER A 787 -17.22 -2.56 64.98
N ASP A 788 -16.37 -1.79 65.66
CA ASP A 788 -14.95 -1.59 65.37
C ASP A 788 -14.04 -2.61 66.09
N GLY A 789 -14.61 -3.75 66.51
CA GLY A 789 -13.91 -4.85 67.14
C GLY A 789 -14.87 -5.88 67.73
N THR A 790 -14.32 -6.93 68.37
CA THR A 790 -15.10 -7.88 69.16
C THR A 790 -15.62 -7.17 70.41
N THR A 791 -16.78 -6.52 70.32
CA THR A 791 -17.55 -6.20 71.52
C THR A 791 -17.98 -7.54 72.12
N THR A 792 -17.46 -7.91 73.29
CA THR A 792 -18.10 -8.94 74.12
C THR A 792 -19.52 -8.45 74.36
N GLY A 793 -20.52 -9.19 73.85
CA GLY A 793 -21.92 -8.87 74.11
C GLY A 793 -22.16 -8.70 75.61
N VAL A 794 -23.19 -7.96 75.99
CA VAL A 794 -23.56 -7.76 77.40
C VAL A 794 -23.77 -9.09 78.13
N GLU A 795 -24.09 -10.17 77.41
CA GLU A 795 -24.18 -11.54 77.91
C GLU A 795 -22.84 -12.22 78.31
N ASN A 796 -21.69 -11.64 77.96
CA ASN A 796 -20.35 -12.19 78.27
C ASN A 796 -19.53 -11.32 79.25
N ILE A 797 -20.17 -10.39 79.96
CA ILE A 797 -19.51 -9.58 81.00
C ILE A 797 -19.22 -10.45 82.22
N ILE A 798 -17.95 -10.72 82.49
CA ILE A 798 -17.50 -11.40 83.73
C ILE A 798 -17.53 -10.38 84.87
N LEU A 799 -18.68 -10.24 85.52
CA LEU A 799 -18.82 -9.33 86.66
C LEU A 799 -17.91 -9.73 87.84
N LYS A 800 -17.54 -11.01 87.92
CA LYS A 800 -16.74 -11.56 89.02
C LYS A 800 -15.95 -12.79 88.58
N ASN A 801 -14.68 -12.86 88.93
CA ASN A 801 -13.88 -14.08 88.80
C ASN A 801 -14.31 -15.15 89.84
N ASN A 802 -13.91 -16.40 89.62
CA ASN A 802 -14.20 -17.52 90.53
C ASN A 802 -13.66 -17.31 91.97
N ASP A 803 -12.68 -16.42 92.15
CA ASP A 803 -12.10 -16.03 93.44
C ASP A 803 -12.84 -14.86 94.12
N GLY A 804 -13.89 -14.32 93.50
CA GLY A 804 -14.67 -13.20 94.01
C GLY A 804 -14.17 -11.80 93.58
N THR A 805 -13.11 -11.70 92.76
CA THR A 805 -12.61 -10.43 92.26
C THR A 805 -13.60 -9.79 91.27
N THR A 806 -14.01 -8.53 91.49
CA THR A 806 -15.04 -7.83 90.69
C THR A 806 -14.40 -6.93 89.64
N HIS A 807 -14.76 -7.12 88.37
CA HIS A 807 -14.31 -6.27 87.26
C HIS A 807 -15.15 -5.00 87.13
N ILE A 808 -14.55 -3.94 86.57
CA ILE A 808 -15.14 -2.62 86.39
C ILE A 808 -15.16 -2.31 84.90
N TYR A 809 -16.34 -2.00 84.37
CA TYR A 809 -16.52 -1.70 82.96
C TYR A 809 -16.87 -0.23 82.75
N ASP A 810 -16.48 0.37 81.63
CA ASP A 810 -17.04 1.67 81.24
C ASP A 810 -18.44 1.52 80.61
N LEU A 811 -19.08 2.64 80.25
CA LEU A 811 -20.42 2.65 79.64
C LEU A 811 -20.47 2.00 78.25
N ASN A 812 -19.31 1.74 77.64
CA ASN A 812 -19.19 1.05 76.35
C ASN A 812 -18.92 -0.46 76.53
N GLY A 813 -18.87 -0.95 77.78
CA GLY A 813 -18.66 -2.36 78.10
C GLY A 813 -17.20 -2.81 78.05
N ILE A 814 -16.23 -1.89 78.05
CA ILE A 814 -14.80 -2.21 78.07
C ILE A 814 -14.34 -2.45 79.51
N ASP A 815 -13.66 -3.57 79.77
CA ASP A 815 -13.06 -3.86 81.08
C ASP A 815 -11.92 -2.87 81.38
N ARG A 816 -12.05 -2.17 82.50
CA ARG A 816 -11.10 -1.18 83.01
C ARG A 816 -10.30 -1.72 84.20
N GLY A 817 -10.36 -3.03 84.46
CA GLY A 817 -9.67 -3.70 85.55
C GLY A 817 -10.49 -3.75 86.84
N THR A 818 -9.82 -4.02 87.95
CA THR A 818 -10.47 -4.35 89.24
C THR A 818 -10.30 -3.25 90.30
N ASP A 819 -9.39 -2.29 90.07
CA ASP A 819 -9.12 -1.18 90.97
C ASP A 819 -9.86 0.10 90.55
N PHE A 820 -10.98 0.36 91.20
CA PHE A 820 -11.80 1.55 90.97
C PHE A 820 -11.06 2.86 91.28
N ASN A 821 -10.09 2.86 92.20
CA ASN A 821 -9.39 4.06 92.64
C ASN A 821 -8.33 4.53 91.64
N SER A 822 -7.90 3.67 90.72
CA SER A 822 -6.98 4.02 89.63
C SER A 822 -7.64 4.74 88.44
N LEU A 823 -8.97 4.68 88.31
CA LEU A 823 -9.68 5.16 87.13
C LEU A 823 -9.89 6.70 87.09
N PRO A 824 -10.00 7.33 85.92
CA PRO A 824 -10.39 8.75 85.83
C PRO A 824 -11.80 9.04 86.39
N THR A 825 -12.13 10.31 86.64
CA THR A 825 -13.50 10.75 86.93
C THR A 825 -14.43 10.34 85.78
N GLY A 826 -15.54 9.68 86.10
CA GLY A 826 -16.42 9.10 85.09
C GLY A 826 -17.50 8.18 85.65
N ILE A 827 -18.34 7.64 84.75
CA ILE A 827 -19.39 6.67 85.09
C ILE A 827 -18.93 5.28 84.66
N TYR A 828 -18.97 4.34 85.59
CA TYR A 828 -18.54 2.95 85.40
C TYR A 828 -19.62 1.97 85.87
N ILE A 829 -19.50 0.71 85.46
CA ILE A 829 -20.30 -0.41 85.92
C ILE A 829 -19.40 -1.31 86.77
N ARG A 830 -19.69 -1.43 88.07
CA ARG A 830 -18.97 -2.32 89.00
C ARG A 830 -19.97 -3.21 89.72
N GLY A 831 -19.77 -4.53 89.67
CA GLY A 831 -20.67 -5.50 90.30
C GLY A 831 -22.12 -5.38 89.84
N GLY A 832 -22.35 -5.05 88.56
CA GLY A 832 -23.68 -4.93 87.95
C GLY A 832 -24.43 -3.63 88.26
N LYS A 833 -23.80 -2.65 88.94
CA LYS A 833 -24.40 -1.35 89.24
C LYS A 833 -23.60 -0.21 88.63
N LYS A 834 -24.31 0.84 88.19
CA LYS A 834 -23.67 2.10 87.78
C LYS A 834 -23.09 2.80 89.01
N VAL A 835 -21.83 3.19 88.94
CA VAL A 835 -21.09 3.92 89.96
C VAL A 835 -20.43 5.13 89.32
N VAL A 836 -20.52 6.27 90.00
CA VAL A 836 -19.91 7.52 89.56
C VAL A 836 -18.63 7.72 90.36
N LYS A 837 -17.49 7.80 89.67
CA LYS A 837 -16.24 8.26 90.24
C LYS A 837 -16.17 9.76 90.03
N ARG A 838 -16.11 10.50 91.14
CA ARG A 838 -15.96 11.95 91.14
C ARG A 838 -14.50 12.33 91.11
#